data_AF-A0A3A5WPQ0-F1
#
_entry.id   AF-A0A3A5WPQ0-F1
#
_cell.length_a   1.000
_cell.length_b   1.000
_cell.length_c   1.000
_cell.angle_alpha   90.00
_cell.angle_beta   90.00
_cell.angle_gamma   90.00
#
_symmetry.space_group_name_H-M   'P 1'
#
loop_
_entity.id
_entity.type
_entity.pdbx_description
1 polymer ?
#
loop_
_entity_poly.entity_id
_entity_poly.type
_entity_poly.pdbx_seq_one_letter_code
_entity_poly.pdbx_strand_id
1 'polypeptide(L)'
;MKKIKLDVPSGIKYLSDWDELWELLPIDRAFILNKRICGCGATEMYIRSDKKVILAGPRKHLLYNKYSQHLSDSLHLYRFQGDKKKYFESKTGSEKEILTFNSELQEYIKSGGKKILTTYDSLGKIMEVLVGLGENLNEWIVVVDEFQVIFYDCHFKPTTEYELSEVLQKFTQVIYLSATPFLESYLDMTIQFKSLPIYELLWPESMTKLPDVEVIKSRKPVLELCKGLIEKYRSGNGRSTMVNGEEFIAKEAVFYINSVSEIIKIIKRSGLRPEETTIICSSKSDNIKKLDELSRQTGMKFRIEEIPGKGEPHKMFTFCTSTVYVGADFYSTNAYSYIFANPKVSSMTIDVSVDLQQIIGRQRLEENPFRNSATLYYNTREAKVTKEALEKSIKEKNDSTNRQIENYEAAPHKNDQLQIMENTIRQQGHKEHYCCIVKDKNNNVRIVKNEILEIAERRAWEVSDQIYRSDFSMYRALSSGVNVTKSTDSDNPEMQKLFSEWNKDGQFSRKAKMYCELHDTLPGLLDECTFIEKKFKTYYEALGKEGFKALHWREDYIRQAIEPAPFDKLPKDKIAKELIKVLRVGKDYTKAEVKELLQNIYSKLDIPGNPSASDISDYLTCEDRTNRMEGKKVAVFRIASHIRTKISLFGRITDINHPEEYEIDKVLDIIKTSSYYHVAEKVDAVRKAKKDEDKDKAKMKLPAVTWNGTFKTKNRNDLIHYSSFTALDFDHIQPEKMDEFGKWLQSFPCVYAYYVTPSGKGYKAIILHDNYEPLYHYDLYNQLLKLFDCPEIDKSTTDLARGNFLSYDPNLWKNPDPEPFHFVPSTSEPIIPETVTETIIKDEAENEMITEDDSYVAKFLNTLSRQVVSDDSIIRILGKIWTGKSLANGRNNTAMSYAGVLCKAGVEKNRAKSFIEKLIPDFDITEIIEYAYSHNTFGCERRRYKSRKK
;
A
#
# COMPACT_ATOMS: atom_id res chain seq x y z
N MET A 1 -18.38 15.32 18.46
CA MET A 1 -18.81 15.44 19.88
C MET A 1 -18.29 16.71 20.56
N LYS A 2 -18.95 17.21 21.62
CA LYS A 2 -18.45 18.34 22.44
C LYS A 2 -17.51 17.81 23.53
N LYS A 3 -16.24 18.25 23.51
CA LYS A 3 -15.22 17.86 24.49
C LYS A 3 -15.02 18.94 25.54
N ILE A 4 -15.09 18.57 26.81
CA ILE A 4 -14.93 19.43 27.99
C ILE A 4 -13.73 18.88 28.76
N LYS A 5 -12.73 19.72 28.99
CA LYS A 5 -11.52 19.36 29.73
C LYS A 5 -11.68 19.81 31.18
N LEU A 6 -11.38 18.92 32.11
CA LEU A 6 -11.38 19.20 33.54
C LEU A 6 -9.98 18.96 34.09
N ASP A 7 -9.34 20.02 34.57
CA ASP A 7 -8.02 19.93 35.20
C ASP A 7 -8.16 19.32 36.60
N VAL A 8 -7.50 18.19 36.83
CA VAL A 8 -7.51 17.52 38.13
C VAL A 8 -6.56 18.28 39.07
N PRO A 9 -7.03 18.73 40.26
CA PRO A 9 -6.20 19.49 41.19
C PRO A 9 -4.95 18.71 41.64
N SER A 10 -3.86 19.42 41.84
CA SER A 10 -2.62 18.85 42.37
C SER A 10 -2.86 18.22 43.75
N GLY A 11 -2.37 16.99 43.95
CA GLY A 11 -2.51 16.23 45.21
C GLY A 11 -3.67 15.24 45.23
N ILE A 12 -4.60 15.31 44.27
CA ILE A 12 -5.68 14.32 44.12
C ILE A 12 -5.12 13.01 43.55
N LYS A 13 -5.18 11.94 44.34
CA LYS A 13 -4.78 10.58 43.94
C LYS A 13 -5.99 9.76 43.48
N TYR A 14 -7.13 9.90 44.16
CA TYR A 14 -8.39 9.25 43.80
C TYR A 14 -9.48 10.29 43.59
N LEU A 15 -10.37 10.06 42.61
CA LEU A 15 -11.49 10.96 42.33
C LEU A 15 -12.51 11.04 43.47
N SER A 16 -12.51 10.07 44.39
CA SER A 16 -13.26 10.15 45.64
C SER A 16 -12.81 11.28 46.56
N ASP A 17 -11.59 11.77 46.37
CA ASP A 17 -10.98 12.81 47.22
C ASP A 17 -11.21 14.21 46.62
N TRP A 18 -11.90 14.30 45.48
CA TRP A 18 -12.20 15.55 44.79
C TRP A 18 -13.66 15.94 44.96
N ASP A 19 -13.96 16.64 46.05
CA ASP A 19 -15.34 16.96 46.46
C ASP A 19 -16.12 17.77 45.40
N GLU A 20 -15.47 18.73 44.74
CA GLU A 20 -16.11 19.61 43.75
C GLU A 20 -16.43 18.91 42.42
N LEU A 21 -15.91 17.69 42.19
CA LEU A 21 -16.12 16.97 40.93
C LEU A 21 -17.60 16.73 40.62
N TRP A 22 -18.44 16.54 41.65
CA TRP A 22 -19.89 16.35 41.48
C TRP A 22 -20.61 17.57 40.89
N GLU A 23 -20.09 18.77 41.12
CA GLU A 23 -20.66 20.02 40.59
C GLU A 23 -20.25 20.26 39.13
N LEU A 24 -19.11 19.69 38.72
CA LEU A 24 -18.57 19.81 37.37
C LEU A 24 -19.19 18.82 36.38
N LEU A 25 -19.78 17.72 36.88
CA LEU A 25 -20.34 16.65 36.07
C LEU A 25 -21.87 16.80 35.88
N PRO A 26 -22.42 16.47 34.70
CA PRO A 26 -23.86 16.52 34.47
C PRO A 26 -24.65 15.56 35.37
N ILE A 27 -25.81 16.03 35.83
CA ILE A 27 -26.76 15.22 36.63
C ILE A 27 -28.05 14.88 35.87
N ASP A 28 -28.30 15.52 34.74
CA ASP A 28 -29.57 15.51 34.00
C ASP A 28 -29.50 14.78 32.66
N ARG A 29 -28.34 14.19 32.31
CA ARG A 29 -28.10 13.59 31.00
C ARG A 29 -26.99 12.54 31.04
N ALA A 30 -26.94 11.72 29.99
CA ALA A 30 -25.84 10.80 29.76
C ALA A 30 -24.57 11.53 29.26
N PHE A 31 -23.39 11.02 29.67
CA PHE A 31 -22.10 11.55 29.22
C PHE A 31 -20.98 10.50 29.29
N ILE A 32 -19.88 10.78 28.61
CA ILE A 32 -18.67 9.96 28.64
C ILE A 32 -17.64 10.63 29.55
N LEU A 33 -17.14 9.91 30.55
CA LEU A 33 -16.03 10.36 31.40
C LEU A 33 -14.76 9.61 31.01
N ASN A 34 -13.88 10.33 30.32
CA ASN A 34 -12.54 9.85 29.99
C ASN A 34 -11.57 10.18 31.13
N LYS A 35 -11.26 9.15 31.92
CA LYS A 35 -10.40 9.22 33.10
C LYS A 35 -8.91 9.33 32.76
N ARG A 36 -8.49 8.99 31.54
CA ARG A 36 -7.09 8.88 31.04
C ARG A 36 -6.14 7.92 31.78
N ILE A 37 -6.34 7.66 33.07
CA ILE A 37 -5.52 6.76 33.88
C ILE A 37 -6.38 5.67 34.53
N CYS A 38 -5.80 4.48 34.72
CA CYS A 38 -6.41 3.37 35.43
C CYS A 38 -6.19 3.52 36.95
N GLY A 39 -7.15 3.06 37.76
CA GLY A 39 -6.98 3.03 39.22
C GLY A 39 -7.21 4.36 39.95
N CYS A 40 -7.70 5.40 39.28
CA CYS A 40 -8.02 6.70 39.88
C CYS A 40 -9.27 6.72 40.77
N GLY A 41 -9.85 5.57 41.15
CA GLY A 41 -11.01 5.54 42.05
C GLY A 41 -12.33 6.06 41.45
N ALA A 42 -12.45 6.21 40.12
CA ALA A 42 -13.69 6.74 39.53
C ALA A 42 -14.95 5.91 39.86
N THR A 43 -14.85 4.59 39.84
CA THR A 43 -15.96 3.72 40.26
C THR A 43 -16.24 3.85 41.76
N GLU A 44 -15.17 3.97 42.55
CA GLU A 44 -15.22 4.10 44.01
C GLU A 44 -16.05 5.31 44.43
N MET A 45 -15.84 6.44 43.76
CA MET A 45 -16.59 7.69 43.96
C MET A 45 -18.11 7.46 43.86
N TYR A 46 -18.58 6.69 42.86
CA TYR A 46 -20.01 6.40 42.72
C TYR A 46 -20.50 5.37 43.73
N ILE A 47 -19.71 4.33 44.04
CA ILE A 47 -20.08 3.32 45.04
C ILE A 47 -20.23 3.94 46.43
N ARG A 48 -19.30 4.81 46.84
CA ARG A 48 -19.31 5.48 48.15
C ARG A 48 -20.31 6.63 48.29
N SER A 49 -20.87 7.12 47.18
CA SER A 49 -21.88 8.18 47.24
C SER A 49 -23.16 7.74 47.96
N ASP A 50 -23.99 8.69 48.38
CA ASP A 50 -25.32 8.45 48.98
C ASP A 50 -26.43 8.19 47.94
N LYS A 51 -26.11 8.35 46.65
CA LYS A 51 -27.03 8.23 45.50
C LYS A 51 -27.39 6.77 45.17
N LYS A 52 -28.52 6.54 44.50
CA LYS A 52 -28.88 5.22 43.95
C LYS A 52 -28.02 4.94 42.72
N VAL A 53 -27.23 3.85 42.73
CA VAL A 53 -26.24 3.54 41.69
C VAL A 53 -26.34 2.10 41.24
N ILE A 54 -26.39 1.91 39.92
CA ILE A 54 -26.21 0.62 39.24
C ILE A 54 -24.86 0.64 38.54
N LEU A 55 -23.94 -0.18 39.00
CA LEU A 55 -22.65 -0.39 38.35
C LEU A 55 -22.76 -1.57 37.37
N ALA A 56 -22.76 -1.28 36.09
CA ALA A 56 -22.75 -2.27 35.02
C ALA A 56 -21.31 -2.52 34.55
N GLY A 57 -20.86 -3.77 34.55
CA GLY A 57 -19.52 -4.15 34.10
C GLY A 57 -19.52 -5.30 33.08
N PRO A 58 -18.49 -5.38 32.21
CA PRO A 58 -18.43 -6.39 31.14
C PRO A 58 -18.03 -7.79 31.63
N ARG A 59 -17.46 -7.89 32.84
CA ARG A 59 -16.85 -9.12 33.35
C ARG A 59 -17.24 -9.37 34.80
N LYS A 60 -17.55 -10.64 35.12
CA LYS A 60 -17.83 -11.07 36.49
C LYS A 60 -16.66 -10.84 37.45
N HIS A 61 -15.42 -11.02 37.00
CA HIS A 61 -14.23 -10.81 37.84
C HIS A 61 -14.11 -9.36 38.28
N LEU A 62 -14.34 -8.41 37.38
CA LEU A 62 -14.36 -6.97 37.69
C LEU A 62 -15.38 -6.66 38.79
N LEU A 63 -16.60 -7.17 38.66
CA LEU A 63 -17.68 -6.92 39.61
C LEU A 63 -17.43 -7.58 40.96
N TYR A 64 -16.97 -8.84 40.96
CA TYR A 64 -16.65 -9.56 42.19
C TYR A 64 -15.49 -8.89 42.94
N ASN A 65 -14.45 -8.44 42.23
CA ASN A 65 -13.33 -7.74 42.85
C ASN A 65 -13.80 -6.49 43.59
N LYS A 66 -14.65 -5.67 42.96
CA LYS A 66 -15.28 -4.50 43.61
C LYS A 66 -16.14 -4.94 44.79
N TYR A 67 -17.04 -5.90 44.61
CA TYR A 67 -17.88 -6.42 45.69
C TYR A 67 -17.07 -6.89 46.91
N SER A 68 -15.98 -7.63 46.68
CA SER A 68 -15.12 -8.16 47.73
C SER A 68 -14.33 -7.09 48.51
N GLN A 69 -14.13 -5.91 47.92
CA GLN A 69 -13.49 -4.77 48.58
C GLN A 69 -14.49 -3.99 49.47
N HIS A 70 -15.78 -4.24 49.30
CA HIS A 70 -16.89 -3.52 49.94
C HIS A 70 -17.80 -4.44 50.74
N LEU A 71 -17.28 -5.53 51.31
CA LEU A 71 -18.09 -6.49 52.09
C LEU A 71 -18.74 -5.85 53.33
N SER A 72 -18.18 -4.76 53.85
CA SER A 72 -18.76 -3.98 54.95
C SER A 72 -19.87 -3.02 54.51
N ASP A 73 -19.98 -2.72 53.22
CA ASP A 73 -20.91 -1.74 52.69
C ASP A 73 -22.20 -2.43 52.23
N SER A 74 -23.34 -1.74 52.30
CA SER A 74 -24.63 -2.28 51.85
C SER A 74 -24.70 -2.33 50.32
N LEU A 75 -24.06 -3.36 49.74
CA LEU A 75 -23.83 -3.52 48.31
C LEU A 75 -24.37 -4.86 47.80
N HIS A 76 -25.21 -4.84 46.76
CA HIS A 76 -25.77 -6.07 46.18
C HIS A 76 -25.08 -6.47 44.88
N LEU A 77 -24.48 -7.67 44.83
CA LEU A 77 -23.93 -8.26 43.61
C LEU A 77 -24.96 -9.23 42.98
N TYR A 78 -25.55 -8.83 41.86
CA TYR A 78 -26.59 -9.63 41.23
C TYR A 78 -26.08 -10.99 40.74
N ARG A 79 -26.87 -12.05 40.98
CA ARG A 79 -26.52 -13.49 40.75
C ARG A 79 -25.47 -14.07 41.70
N PHE A 80 -25.05 -13.36 42.75
CA PHE A 80 -24.14 -13.90 43.76
C PHE A 80 -24.89 -14.35 45.01
N GLN A 81 -24.80 -15.64 45.35
CA GLN A 81 -25.46 -16.25 46.51
C GLN A 81 -24.46 -16.77 47.55
N GLY A 82 -23.35 -16.06 47.75
CA GLY A 82 -22.31 -16.45 48.71
C GLY A 82 -21.30 -17.51 48.20
N ASP A 83 -21.58 -18.19 47.08
CA ASP A 83 -20.65 -19.14 46.46
C ASP A 83 -19.91 -18.49 45.27
N LYS A 84 -18.63 -18.17 45.50
CA LYS A 84 -17.72 -17.57 44.51
C LYS A 84 -17.56 -18.45 43.27
N LYS A 85 -17.41 -19.77 43.45
CA LYS A 85 -17.20 -20.71 42.34
C LYS A 85 -18.45 -20.81 41.47
N LYS A 86 -19.63 -20.95 42.09
CA LYS A 86 -20.92 -20.98 41.39
C LYS A 86 -21.17 -19.69 40.60
N TYR A 87 -20.79 -18.54 41.15
CA TYR A 87 -20.92 -17.25 40.46
C TYR A 87 -20.10 -17.19 39.16
N PHE A 88 -18.86 -17.67 39.15
CA PHE A 88 -18.03 -17.68 37.93
C PHE A 88 -18.38 -18.79 36.93
N GLU A 89 -18.99 -19.89 37.40
CA GLU A 89 -19.44 -21.00 36.55
C GLU A 89 -20.82 -20.76 35.91
N SER A 90 -21.68 -19.91 36.50
CA SER A 90 -23.03 -19.68 35.99
C SER A 90 -23.02 -19.01 34.61
N LYS A 91 -23.65 -19.66 33.60
CA LYS A 91 -23.73 -19.14 32.22
C LYS A 91 -25.04 -18.42 31.92
N THR A 92 -26.14 -18.96 32.46
CA THR A 92 -27.52 -18.45 32.44
C THR A 92 -28.24 -19.27 33.51
N GLY A 93 -28.81 -18.60 34.51
CA GLY A 93 -29.56 -19.31 35.55
C GLY A 93 -30.77 -20.02 34.94
N SER A 94 -31.15 -21.16 35.51
CA SER A 94 -32.49 -21.72 35.25
C SER A 94 -33.57 -20.66 35.56
N GLU A 95 -34.77 -20.77 34.99
CA GLU A 95 -35.87 -19.83 35.31
C GLU A 95 -36.08 -19.71 36.81
N LYS A 96 -35.97 -20.83 37.54
CA LYS A 96 -36.03 -20.87 39.00
C LYS A 96 -34.93 -20.05 39.66
N GLU A 97 -33.68 -20.14 39.19
CA GLU A 97 -32.57 -19.34 39.73
C GLU A 97 -32.73 -17.85 39.41
N ILE A 98 -33.19 -17.51 38.20
CA ILE A 98 -33.47 -16.11 37.83
C ILE A 98 -34.55 -15.52 38.73
N LEU A 99 -35.62 -16.28 38.99
CA LEU A 99 -36.67 -15.87 39.94
C LEU A 99 -36.09 -15.64 41.34
N THR A 100 -35.22 -16.53 41.82
CA THR A 100 -34.55 -16.35 43.12
C THR A 100 -33.69 -15.08 43.14
N PHE A 101 -32.84 -14.86 42.13
CA PHE A 101 -32.00 -13.64 42.07
C PHE A 101 -32.85 -12.36 42.02
N ASN A 102 -33.98 -12.39 41.32
CA ASN A 102 -34.90 -11.25 41.25
C ASN A 102 -35.58 -11.00 42.59
N SER A 103 -36.00 -12.04 43.30
CA SER A 103 -36.59 -11.91 44.64
C SER A 103 -35.59 -11.35 45.66
N GLU A 104 -34.34 -11.84 45.67
CA GLU A 104 -33.27 -11.32 46.54
C GLU A 104 -33.00 -9.84 46.27
N LEU A 105 -32.98 -9.44 44.99
CA LEU A 105 -32.83 -8.03 44.60
C LEU A 105 -34.03 -7.18 45.06
N GLN A 106 -35.25 -7.71 44.93
CA GLN A 106 -36.45 -7.00 45.39
C GLN A 106 -36.43 -6.75 46.90
N GLU A 107 -36.01 -7.74 47.68
CA GLU A 107 -35.86 -7.61 49.13
C GLU A 107 -34.77 -6.59 49.50
N TYR A 108 -33.63 -6.61 48.80
CA TYR A 108 -32.56 -5.63 49.00
C TYR A 108 -33.03 -4.20 48.71
N ILE A 109 -33.79 -3.97 47.65
CA ILE A 109 -34.30 -2.63 47.32
C ILE A 109 -35.35 -2.18 48.34
N LYS A 110 -36.28 -3.08 48.73
CA LYS A 110 -37.31 -2.79 49.75
C LYS A 110 -36.72 -2.46 51.12
N SER A 111 -35.55 -3.00 51.45
CA SER A 111 -34.83 -2.67 52.69
C SER A 111 -34.02 -1.37 52.61
N GLY A 112 -34.15 -0.60 51.52
CA GLY A 112 -33.48 0.68 51.32
C GLY A 112 -32.12 0.57 50.61
N GLY A 113 -31.83 -0.58 49.98
CA GLY A 113 -30.62 -0.81 49.21
C GLY A 113 -30.48 0.15 48.01
N LYS A 114 -29.31 0.77 47.88
CA LYS A 114 -29.05 1.80 46.86
C LYS A 114 -27.99 1.42 45.84
N LYS A 115 -27.26 0.31 46.03
CA LYS A 115 -26.03 0.01 45.28
C LYS A 115 -26.09 -1.39 44.68
N ILE A 116 -26.12 -1.47 43.36
CA ILE A 116 -26.26 -2.73 42.62
C ILE A 116 -25.07 -2.91 41.69
N LEU A 117 -24.41 -4.06 41.75
CA LEU A 117 -23.40 -4.50 40.78
C LEU A 117 -24.02 -5.54 39.86
N THR A 118 -23.89 -5.34 38.56
CA THR A 118 -24.48 -6.22 37.56
C THR A 118 -23.63 -6.32 36.30
N THR A 119 -23.75 -7.43 35.58
CA THR A 119 -23.14 -7.58 34.25
C THR A 119 -23.99 -6.90 33.18
N TYR A 120 -23.40 -6.56 32.04
CA TYR A 120 -24.13 -5.98 30.90
C TYR A 120 -25.38 -6.79 30.50
N ASP A 121 -25.24 -8.11 30.40
CA ASP A 121 -26.34 -9.03 30.07
C ASP A 121 -27.44 -9.12 31.13
N SER A 122 -27.17 -8.65 32.35
CA SER A 122 -28.11 -8.72 33.47
C SER A 122 -28.81 -7.39 33.72
N LEU A 123 -28.36 -6.27 33.13
CA LEU A 123 -28.92 -4.94 33.39
C LEU A 123 -30.42 -4.86 33.05
N GLY A 124 -30.85 -5.50 31.97
CA GLY A 124 -32.27 -5.56 31.61
C GLY A 124 -33.15 -6.18 32.70
N LYS A 125 -32.64 -7.19 33.41
CA LYS A 125 -33.33 -7.83 34.54
C LYS A 125 -33.40 -6.94 35.77
N ILE A 126 -32.35 -6.15 36.03
CA ILE A 126 -32.37 -5.13 37.09
C ILE A 126 -33.46 -4.09 36.78
N MET A 127 -33.53 -3.60 35.54
CA MET A 127 -34.55 -2.65 35.11
C MET A 127 -35.97 -3.22 35.26
N GLU A 128 -36.20 -4.48 34.86
CA GLU A 128 -37.49 -5.16 35.06
C GLU A 128 -37.90 -5.20 36.54
N VAL A 129 -36.96 -5.51 37.44
CA VAL A 129 -37.22 -5.53 38.88
C VAL A 129 -37.54 -4.13 39.43
N LEU A 130 -36.77 -3.10 39.04
CA LEU A 130 -37.01 -1.71 39.46
C LEU A 130 -38.40 -1.23 39.02
N VAL A 131 -38.75 -1.45 37.75
CA VAL A 131 -40.08 -1.09 37.23
C VAL A 131 -41.18 -1.87 37.93
N GLY A 132 -40.97 -3.17 38.20
CA GLY A 132 -41.93 -4.00 38.93
C GLY A 132 -42.18 -3.57 40.37
N LEU A 133 -41.21 -2.88 40.99
CA LEU A 133 -41.35 -2.27 42.32
C LEU A 133 -41.92 -0.85 42.29
N GLY A 134 -42.13 -0.26 41.11
CA GLY A 134 -42.56 1.14 40.97
C GLY A 134 -41.44 2.16 41.22
N GLU A 135 -40.17 1.76 41.18
CA GLU A 135 -39.04 2.68 41.33
C GLU A 135 -38.94 3.64 40.13
N ASN A 136 -38.59 4.90 40.42
CA ASN A 136 -38.33 5.89 39.38
C ASN A 136 -36.92 5.70 38.80
N LEU A 137 -36.82 5.24 37.55
CA LEU A 137 -35.53 5.02 36.88
C LEU A 137 -34.67 6.29 36.76
N ASN A 138 -35.28 7.49 36.83
CA ASN A 138 -34.54 8.76 36.77
C ASN A 138 -33.75 9.05 38.05
N GLU A 139 -34.06 8.38 39.16
CA GLU A 139 -33.30 8.51 40.41
C GLU A 139 -32.07 7.60 40.45
N TRP A 140 -31.98 6.64 39.53
CA TRP A 140 -30.90 5.66 39.47
C TRP A 140 -29.83 6.12 38.48
N ILE A 141 -28.59 6.20 38.99
CA ILE A 141 -27.42 6.48 38.18
C ILE A 141 -26.86 5.17 37.64
N VAL A 142 -26.78 5.03 36.32
CA VAL A 142 -26.15 3.86 35.70
C VAL A 142 -24.72 4.19 35.30
N VAL A 143 -23.76 3.52 35.94
CA VAL A 143 -22.34 3.66 35.66
C VAL A 143 -21.90 2.45 34.84
N VAL A 144 -21.60 2.69 33.57
CA VAL A 144 -21.10 1.67 32.63
C VAL A 144 -19.58 1.67 32.70
N ASP A 145 -19.03 0.73 33.46
CA ASP A 145 -17.59 0.61 33.69
C ASP A 145 -16.90 -0.15 32.57
N GLU A 146 -15.75 0.34 32.11
CA GLU A 146 -15.00 -0.22 30.99
C GLU A 146 -15.84 -0.28 29.70
N PHE A 147 -16.57 0.81 29.39
CA PHE A 147 -17.53 0.84 28.29
C PHE A 147 -16.90 0.54 26.93
N GLN A 148 -15.61 0.80 26.75
CA GLN A 148 -14.89 0.50 25.51
C GLN A 148 -14.95 -0.98 25.13
N VAL A 149 -15.24 -1.86 26.10
CA VAL A 149 -15.37 -3.30 25.87
C VAL A 149 -16.51 -3.67 24.93
N ILE A 150 -17.54 -2.83 24.85
CA ILE A 150 -18.67 -3.00 23.94
C ILE A 150 -18.17 -3.16 22.49
N PHE A 151 -17.17 -2.38 22.08
CA PHE A 151 -16.61 -2.46 20.72
C PHE A 151 -15.79 -3.72 20.47
N TYR A 152 -15.22 -4.35 21.50
CA TYR A 152 -14.44 -5.59 21.36
C TYR A 152 -15.34 -6.82 21.38
N ASP A 153 -16.30 -6.83 22.29
CA ASP A 153 -17.13 -8.00 22.57
C ASP A 153 -18.29 -8.14 21.61
N CYS A 154 -18.66 -7.09 20.87
CA CYS A 154 -19.76 -7.12 19.93
C CYS A 154 -19.63 -8.26 18.90
N HIS A 155 -18.41 -8.63 18.49
CA HIS A 155 -18.20 -9.77 17.60
C HIS A 155 -18.67 -11.11 18.20
N PHE A 156 -18.65 -11.24 19.53
CA PHE A 156 -19.01 -12.46 20.26
C PHE A 156 -20.40 -12.41 20.91
N LYS A 157 -20.87 -11.21 21.29
CA LYS A 157 -22.14 -10.98 21.99
C LYS A 157 -22.96 -9.83 21.37
N PRO A 158 -23.22 -9.83 20.06
CA PRO A 158 -23.77 -8.66 19.39
C PRO A 158 -25.18 -8.30 19.87
N THR A 159 -26.04 -9.29 20.10
CA THR A 159 -27.39 -9.05 20.66
C THR A 159 -27.32 -8.43 22.05
N THR A 160 -26.44 -8.94 22.92
CA THR A 160 -26.29 -8.41 24.30
C THR A 160 -25.88 -6.94 24.29
N GLU A 161 -24.92 -6.56 23.44
CA GLU A 161 -24.47 -5.16 23.37
C GLU A 161 -25.54 -4.23 22.79
N TYR A 162 -26.36 -4.73 21.85
CA TYR A 162 -27.50 -3.98 21.32
C TYR A 162 -28.59 -3.79 22.38
N GLU A 163 -29.01 -4.85 23.06
CA GLU A 163 -30.02 -4.79 24.13
C GLU A 163 -29.56 -3.91 25.30
N LEU A 164 -28.27 -3.94 25.63
CA LEU A 164 -27.68 -3.03 26.63
C LEU A 164 -27.93 -1.57 26.26
N SER A 165 -27.73 -1.20 24.99
CA SER A 165 -28.01 0.15 24.49
C SER A 165 -29.47 0.55 24.70
N GLU A 166 -30.42 -0.34 24.35
CA GLU A 166 -31.85 -0.08 24.52
C GLU A 166 -32.25 0.11 25.99
N VAL A 167 -31.66 -0.68 26.89
CA VAL A 167 -31.90 -0.58 28.34
C VAL A 167 -31.32 0.73 28.88
N LEU A 168 -30.09 1.09 28.50
CA LEU A 168 -29.45 2.33 28.97
C LEU A 168 -30.23 3.59 28.59
N GLN A 169 -30.89 3.60 27.42
CA GLN A 169 -31.76 4.71 26.99
C GLN A 169 -33.00 4.93 27.87
N LYS A 170 -33.33 3.99 28.78
CA LYS A 170 -34.44 4.13 29.73
C LYS A 170 -34.04 4.88 31.01
N PHE A 171 -32.75 5.10 31.24
CA PHE A 171 -32.23 5.85 32.36
C PHE A 171 -31.83 7.26 31.92
N THR A 172 -32.10 8.26 32.76
CA THR A 172 -31.72 9.66 32.46
C THR A 172 -30.22 9.90 32.65
N GLN A 173 -29.66 9.40 33.77
CA GLN A 173 -28.26 9.62 34.11
C GLN A 173 -27.42 8.36 33.87
N VAL A 174 -26.75 8.31 32.71
CA VAL A 174 -25.83 7.23 32.32
C VAL A 174 -24.40 7.76 32.16
N ILE A 175 -23.46 7.18 32.89
CA ILE A 175 -22.05 7.55 32.83
C ILE A 175 -21.24 6.44 32.19
N TYR A 176 -20.67 6.72 31.03
CA TYR A 176 -19.76 5.82 30.33
C TYR A 176 -18.33 6.08 30.79
N LEU A 177 -17.76 5.15 31.55
CA LEU A 177 -16.44 5.27 32.15
C LEU A 177 -15.37 4.60 31.26
N SER A 178 -14.34 5.35 30.86
CA SER A 178 -13.18 4.79 30.16
C SER A 178 -11.88 5.48 30.56
N ALA A 179 -10.76 4.76 30.45
CA ALA A 179 -9.43 5.32 30.58
C ALA A 179 -8.76 5.58 29.22
N THR A 180 -9.50 5.41 28.13
CA THR A 180 -8.94 5.21 26.80
C THR A 180 -9.28 6.36 25.84
N PRO A 181 -8.29 7.14 25.36
CA PRO A 181 -8.55 8.36 24.59
C PRO A 181 -8.79 8.17 23.09
N PHE A 182 -8.40 7.05 22.46
CA PHE A 182 -8.48 6.92 20.98
C PHE A 182 -9.90 6.61 20.45
N LEU A 183 -10.90 6.41 21.32
CA LEU A 183 -12.24 5.96 20.92
C LEU A 183 -13.05 6.99 20.13
N GLU A 184 -12.59 8.25 20.06
CA GLU A 184 -13.36 9.37 19.50
C GLU A 184 -13.85 9.10 18.06
N SER A 185 -13.01 8.57 17.18
CA SER A 185 -13.40 8.27 15.80
C SER A 185 -14.50 7.22 15.69
N TYR A 186 -14.49 6.21 16.57
CA TYR A 186 -15.50 5.16 16.62
C TYR A 186 -16.81 5.63 17.25
N LEU A 187 -16.74 6.50 18.26
CA LEU A 187 -17.92 7.09 18.89
C LEU A 187 -18.73 7.94 17.90
N ASP A 188 -18.05 8.66 16.99
CA ASP A 188 -18.71 9.46 15.95
C ASP A 188 -19.40 8.61 14.87
N MET A 189 -19.09 7.30 14.78
CA MET A 189 -19.68 6.36 13.81
C MET A 189 -21.01 5.75 14.27
N THR A 190 -21.38 5.87 15.55
CA THR A 190 -22.64 5.32 16.07
C THR A 190 -23.59 6.40 16.56
N ILE A 191 -24.86 6.24 16.21
CA ILE A 191 -25.94 7.15 16.63
C ILE A 191 -26.02 7.25 18.16
N GLN A 192 -25.70 6.17 18.87
CA GLN A 192 -25.80 6.09 20.33
C GLN A 192 -24.86 7.06 21.05
N PHE A 193 -23.61 7.19 20.58
CA PHE A 193 -22.57 7.92 21.32
C PHE A 193 -22.19 9.27 20.70
N LYS A 194 -22.45 9.48 19.40
CA LYS A 194 -22.03 10.67 18.65
C LYS A 194 -22.51 12.01 19.23
N SER A 195 -23.65 12.01 19.91
CA SER A 195 -24.23 13.21 20.53
C SER A 195 -23.81 13.42 22.00
N LEU A 196 -23.15 12.45 22.62
CA LEU A 196 -22.79 12.53 24.04
C LEU A 196 -21.61 13.50 24.26
N PRO A 197 -21.66 14.33 25.32
CA PRO A 197 -20.51 15.13 25.72
C PRO A 197 -19.42 14.24 26.33
N ILE A 198 -18.16 14.55 26.01
CA ILE A 198 -16.98 13.89 26.58
C ILE A 198 -16.35 14.83 27.61
N TYR A 199 -16.25 14.36 28.84
CA TYR A 199 -15.49 15.00 29.92
C TYR A 199 -14.14 14.30 30.06
N GLU A 200 -13.05 15.00 29.74
CA GLU A 200 -11.69 14.48 29.79
C GLU A 200 -10.96 15.04 31.02
N LEU A 201 -10.49 14.16 31.90
CA LEU A 201 -9.71 14.50 33.08
C LEU A 201 -8.24 14.70 32.75
N LEU A 202 -7.70 15.89 33.00
CA LEU A 202 -6.29 16.22 32.79
C LEU A 202 -5.53 16.11 34.10
N TRP A 203 -4.72 15.05 34.21
CA TRP A 203 -3.92 14.78 35.40
C TRP A 203 -2.57 15.52 35.38
N PRO A 204 -2.02 15.94 36.54
CA PRO A 204 -0.67 16.48 36.64
C PRO A 204 0.41 15.52 36.13
N GLU A 205 1.52 16.04 35.58
CA GLU A 205 2.60 15.23 34.99
C GLU A 205 3.17 14.15 35.93
N SER A 206 3.21 14.43 37.23
CA SER A 206 3.66 13.49 38.26
C SER A 206 2.80 12.22 38.36
N MET A 207 1.53 12.30 37.92
CA MET A 207 0.56 11.20 37.94
C MET A 207 0.41 10.50 36.59
N THR A 208 0.99 11.06 35.51
CA THR A 208 0.87 10.53 34.15
C THR A 208 2.08 9.73 33.69
N LYS A 209 2.86 9.14 34.61
CA LYS A 209 4.05 8.34 34.23
C LYS A 209 3.62 7.19 33.33
N LEU A 210 4.03 7.25 32.05
CA LEU A 210 3.75 6.21 31.08
C LEU A 210 4.49 4.92 31.49
N PRO A 211 3.88 3.74 31.30
CA PRO A 211 4.54 2.48 31.62
C PRO A 211 5.72 2.23 30.67
N ASP A 212 6.77 1.61 31.20
CA ASP A 212 7.98 1.26 30.46
C ASP A 212 7.82 -0.11 29.79
N VAL A 213 7.81 -0.13 28.46
CA VAL A 213 7.59 -1.37 27.69
C VAL A 213 8.78 -1.66 26.80
N GLU A 214 9.37 -2.83 27.02
CA GLU A 214 10.37 -3.40 26.11
C GLU A 214 9.66 -4.11 24.96
N VAL A 215 9.93 -3.71 23.71
CA VAL A 215 9.18 -4.16 22.53
C VAL A 215 10.10 -5.00 21.66
N ILE A 216 9.82 -6.31 21.60
CA ILE A 216 10.68 -7.29 20.94
C ILE A 216 9.91 -7.89 19.77
N LYS A 217 10.39 -7.64 18.56
CA LYS A 217 9.91 -8.35 17.38
C LYS A 217 10.51 -9.74 17.38
N SER A 218 9.70 -10.78 17.25
CA SER A 218 10.21 -12.13 17.18
C SER A 218 9.64 -12.88 15.99
N ARG A 219 10.51 -13.67 15.33
CA ARG A 219 10.08 -14.70 14.37
C ARG A 219 9.88 -16.06 15.05
N LYS A 220 10.33 -16.22 16.30
CA LYS A 220 10.20 -17.46 17.05
C LYS A 220 8.73 -17.69 17.44
N PRO A 221 8.26 -18.95 17.46
CA PRO A 221 6.96 -19.28 18.04
C PRO A 221 6.86 -18.84 19.50
N VAL A 222 5.66 -18.49 19.95
CA VAL A 222 5.37 -18.10 21.34
C VAL A 222 5.84 -19.17 22.32
N LEU A 223 5.65 -20.44 21.95
CA LEU A 223 6.15 -21.60 22.70
C LEU A 223 7.65 -21.51 23.03
N GLU A 224 8.49 -21.22 22.03
CA GLU A 224 9.95 -21.18 22.19
C GLU A 224 10.38 -20.01 23.08
N LEU A 225 9.72 -18.86 22.93
CA LEU A 225 9.97 -17.69 23.78
C LEU A 225 9.61 -17.97 25.23
N CYS A 226 8.41 -18.50 25.48
CA CYS A 226 7.98 -18.86 26.82
C CYS A 226 8.87 -19.92 27.45
N LYS A 227 9.32 -20.93 26.69
CA LYS A 227 10.23 -21.96 27.19
C LYS A 227 11.53 -21.36 27.73
N GLY A 228 12.17 -20.46 26.97
CA GLY A 228 13.39 -19.78 27.42
C GLY A 228 13.17 -18.90 28.66
N LEU A 229 12.02 -18.23 28.76
CA LEU A 229 11.66 -17.45 29.95
C LEU A 229 11.42 -18.35 31.18
N ILE A 230 10.71 -19.46 31.01
CA ILE A 230 10.45 -20.43 32.08
C ILE A 230 11.76 -21.00 32.64
N GLU A 231 12.71 -21.36 31.77
CA GLU A 231 14.03 -21.88 32.17
C GLU A 231 14.85 -20.84 32.96
N LYS A 232 14.77 -19.56 32.56
CA LYS A 232 15.37 -18.44 33.31
C LYS A 232 14.80 -18.29 34.72
N TYR A 233 13.47 -18.30 34.85
CA TYR A 233 12.83 -18.16 36.17
C TYR A 233 13.12 -19.36 37.07
N ARG A 234 13.09 -20.59 36.53
CA ARG A 234 13.45 -21.81 37.27
C ARG A 234 14.91 -21.81 37.75
N SER A 235 15.82 -21.13 37.04
CA SER A 235 17.23 -20.99 37.44
C SER A 235 17.50 -19.77 38.33
N GLY A 236 16.46 -19.03 38.76
CA GLY A 236 16.61 -17.84 39.61
C GLY A 236 17.02 -16.57 38.86
N ASN A 237 17.06 -16.62 37.53
CA ASN A 237 17.51 -15.53 36.64
C ASN A 237 16.33 -14.87 35.93
N GLY A 238 15.26 -14.56 36.67
CA GLY A 238 14.12 -13.81 36.13
C GLY A 238 14.49 -12.37 35.75
N ARG A 239 13.51 -11.56 35.36
CA ARG A 239 13.78 -10.16 35.01
C ARG A 239 14.36 -9.40 36.20
N SER A 240 15.47 -8.68 36.02
CA SER A 240 16.03 -7.82 37.07
C SER A 240 15.81 -6.33 36.81
N THR A 241 15.83 -5.54 37.88
CA THR A 241 15.83 -4.07 37.88
C THR A 241 16.61 -3.56 39.09
N MET A 242 17.09 -2.32 39.05
CA MET A 242 17.78 -1.69 40.17
C MET A 242 16.80 -0.90 41.03
N VAL A 243 16.77 -1.16 42.33
CA VAL A 243 15.97 -0.41 43.31
C VAL A 243 16.91 0.06 44.42
N ASN A 244 17.04 1.37 44.61
CA ASN A 244 17.94 1.96 45.62
C ASN A 244 19.40 1.45 45.58
N GLY A 245 19.90 1.06 44.39
CA GLY A 245 21.26 0.56 44.22
C GLY A 245 21.44 -0.96 44.41
N GLU A 246 20.37 -1.70 44.73
CA GLU A 246 20.36 -3.16 44.81
C GLU A 246 19.64 -3.78 43.61
N GLU A 247 20.12 -4.95 43.16
CA GLU A 247 19.48 -5.71 42.08
C GLU A 247 18.28 -6.48 42.63
N PHE A 248 17.10 -6.18 42.10
CA PHE A 248 15.87 -6.88 42.42
C PHE A 248 15.47 -7.80 41.27
N ILE A 249 15.35 -9.10 41.54
CA ILE A 249 15.03 -10.13 40.53
C ILE A 249 13.59 -10.60 40.71
N ALA A 250 12.84 -10.64 39.61
CA ALA A 250 11.51 -11.23 39.54
C ALA A 250 11.58 -12.75 39.67
N LYS A 251 10.82 -13.28 40.63
CA LYS A 251 10.58 -14.69 40.96
C LYS A 251 9.24 -15.16 40.39
N GLU A 252 8.36 -14.24 40.01
CA GLU A 252 7.06 -14.53 39.43
C GLU A 252 6.94 -13.93 38.02
N ALA A 253 6.29 -14.64 37.10
CA ALA A 253 6.05 -14.21 35.74
C ALA A 253 4.57 -14.34 35.37
N VAL A 254 4.00 -13.26 34.81
CA VAL A 254 2.64 -13.24 34.27
C VAL A 254 2.71 -13.20 32.75
N PHE A 255 2.27 -14.29 32.11
CA PHE A 255 2.22 -14.45 30.67
C PHE A 255 0.82 -14.15 30.13
N TYR A 256 0.68 -13.06 29.39
CA TYR A 256 -0.55 -12.68 28.70
C TYR A 256 -0.55 -13.33 27.30
N ILE A 257 -1.28 -14.43 27.17
CA ILE A 257 -1.38 -15.26 25.96
C ILE A 257 -2.85 -15.55 25.69
N ASN A 258 -3.45 -14.88 24.70
CA ASN A 258 -4.86 -15.05 24.37
C ASN A 258 -5.14 -16.30 23.51
N SER A 259 -4.70 -17.46 23.99
CA SER A 259 -4.95 -18.77 23.38
C SER A 259 -4.74 -19.89 24.40
N VAL A 260 -5.84 -20.51 24.85
CA VAL A 260 -5.78 -21.68 25.76
C VAL A 260 -5.04 -22.84 25.10
N SER A 261 -5.22 -23.03 23.81
CA SER A 261 -4.50 -24.06 23.04
C SER A 261 -2.98 -23.83 23.05
N GLU A 262 -2.51 -22.59 23.01
CA GLU A 262 -1.08 -22.28 23.07
C GLU A 262 -0.52 -22.43 24.48
N ILE A 263 -1.27 -22.00 25.50
CA ILE A 263 -0.94 -22.23 26.92
C ILE A 263 -0.75 -23.73 27.20
N ILE A 264 -1.67 -24.57 26.72
CA ILE A 264 -1.58 -26.04 26.86
C ILE A 264 -0.31 -26.60 26.21
N LYS A 265 0.08 -26.09 25.03
CA LYS A 265 1.33 -26.51 24.38
C LYS A 265 2.55 -26.14 25.22
N ILE A 266 2.58 -24.92 25.78
CA ILE A 266 3.66 -24.45 26.65
C ILE A 266 3.77 -25.34 27.88
N ILE A 267 2.66 -25.58 28.58
CA ILE A 267 2.63 -26.45 29.77
C ILE A 267 3.21 -27.82 29.48
N LYS A 268 2.75 -28.47 28.39
CA LYS A 268 3.22 -29.81 28.02
C LYS A 268 4.70 -29.84 27.65
N ARG A 269 5.17 -28.87 26.86
CA ARG A 269 6.52 -28.86 26.29
C ARG A 269 7.58 -28.34 27.26
N SER A 270 7.20 -27.49 28.20
CA SER A 270 8.07 -26.98 29.27
C SER A 270 8.01 -27.82 30.54
N GLY A 271 7.15 -28.85 30.59
CA GLY A 271 6.98 -29.70 31.78
C GLY A 271 6.56 -28.90 33.00
N LEU A 272 5.63 -27.96 32.84
CA LEU A 272 5.10 -27.18 33.94
C LEU A 272 4.15 -28.04 34.79
N ARG A 273 4.19 -27.86 36.11
CA ARG A 273 3.32 -28.58 37.05
C ARG A 273 2.21 -27.67 37.60
N PRO A 274 1.06 -28.21 38.04
CA PRO A 274 -0.01 -27.41 38.64
C PRO A 274 0.41 -26.61 39.88
N GLU A 275 1.44 -27.05 40.62
CA GLU A 275 1.89 -26.39 41.85
C GLU A 275 2.67 -25.09 41.57
N GLU A 276 3.28 -24.97 40.38
CA GLU A 276 4.03 -23.78 39.96
C GLU A 276 3.29 -22.94 38.90
N THR A 277 2.08 -23.37 38.49
CA THR A 277 1.33 -22.78 37.37
C THR A 277 -0.09 -22.40 37.77
N THR A 278 -0.48 -21.15 37.49
CA THR A 278 -1.84 -20.64 37.58
C THR A 278 -2.38 -20.41 36.17
N ILE A 279 -3.60 -20.87 35.85
CA ILE A 279 -4.24 -20.63 34.55
C ILE A 279 -5.54 -19.85 34.74
N ILE A 280 -5.63 -18.67 34.14
CA ILE A 280 -6.78 -17.78 34.25
C ILE A 280 -7.39 -17.54 32.86
N CYS A 281 -8.56 -18.13 32.63
CA CYS A 281 -9.30 -17.98 31.37
C CYS A 281 -10.82 -18.11 31.57
N SER A 282 -11.59 -17.77 30.54
CA SER A 282 -13.06 -17.87 30.61
C SER A 282 -13.51 -19.31 30.79
N SER A 283 -14.53 -19.53 31.63
CA SER A 283 -15.19 -20.83 31.91
C SER A 283 -16.05 -21.38 30.74
N LYS A 284 -15.68 -21.07 29.49
CA LYS A 284 -16.30 -21.65 28.29
C LYS A 284 -16.11 -23.17 28.31
N SER A 285 -17.13 -23.91 27.88
CA SER A 285 -17.13 -25.38 27.90
C SER A 285 -15.96 -25.95 27.09
N ASP A 286 -15.60 -25.31 25.98
CA ASP A 286 -14.43 -25.67 25.18
C ASP A 286 -13.10 -25.54 25.95
N ASN A 287 -12.92 -24.46 26.71
CA ASN A 287 -11.71 -24.27 27.52
C ASN A 287 -11.61 -25.30 28.65
N ILE A 288 -12.73 -25.59 29.33
CA ILE A 288 -12.80 -26.62 30.38
C ILE A 288 -12.42 -27.98 29.80
N LYS A 289 -13.04 -28.38 28.67
CA LYS A 289 -12.72 -29.65 27.97
C LYS A 289 -11.23 -29.75 27.63
N LYS A 290 -10.62 -28.67 27.14
CA LYS A 290 -9.18 -28.63 26.81
C LYS A 290 -8.29 -28.82 28.04
N LEU A 291 -8.65 -28.26 29.19
CA LEU A 291 -7.91 -28.42 30.44
C LEU A 291 -8.12 -29.81 31.07
N ASP A 292 -9.33 -30.37 30.97
CA ASP A 292 -9.61 -31.74 31.38
C ASP A 292 -8.82 -32.74 30.54
N GLU A 293 -8.74 -32.51 29.22
CA GLU A 293 -7.93 -33.31 28.33
C GLU A 293 -6.44 -33.19 28.64
N LEU A 294 -5.93 -31.98 28.91
CA LEU A 294 -4.56 -31.77 29.40
C LEU A 294 -4.32 -32.58 30.68
N SER A 295 -5.28 -32.55 31.61
CA SER A 295 -5.16 -33.25 32.88
C SER A 295 -5.10 -34.77 32.71
N ARG A 296 -5.96 -35.32 31.84
CA ARG A 296 -5.95 -36.74 31.49
C ARG A 296 -4.65 -37.16 30.82
N GLN A 297 -4.11 -36.33 29.92
CA GLN A 297 -2.89 -36.65 29.17
C GLN A 297 -1.61 -36.53 30.01
N THR A 298 -1.60 -35.65 31.02
CA THR A 298 -0.42 -35.42 31.88
C THR A 298 -0.48 -36.19 33.19
N GLY A 299 -1.65 -36.70 33.58
CA GLY A 299 -1.88 -37.28 34.92
C GLY A 299 -1.92 -36.24 36.04
N MET A 300 -1.88 -34.95 35.72
CA MET A 300 -1.83 -33.84 36.67
C MET A 300 -3.10 -33.01 36.59
N LYS A 301 -3.59 -32.46 37.72
CA LYS A 301 -4.88 -31.75 37.76
C LYS A 301 -4.74 -30.28 37.40
N PHE A 302 -4.83 -29.95 36.11
CA PHE A 302 -4.93 -28.57 35.63
C PHE A 302 -6.38 -28.10 35.61
N ARG A 303 -6.63 -26.94 36.20
CA ARG A 303 -7.96 -26.31 36.25
C ARG A 303 -7.85 -24.82 36.02
N ILE A 304 -8.98 -24.19 35.70
CA ILE A 304 -9.08 -22.74 35.77
C ILE A 304 -8.95 -22.35 37.25
N GLU A 305 -8.04 -21.43 37.54
CA GLU A 305 -7.80 -20.90 38.87
C GLU A 305 -8.17 -19.42 38.94
N GLU A 306 -8.31 -18.93 40.16
CA GLU A 306 -8.62 -17.54 40.45
C GLU A 306 -7.33 -16.74 40.64
N ILE A 307 -7.43 -15.42 40.50
CA ILE A 307 -6.32 -14.52 40.81
C ILE A 307 -6.18 -14.48 42.33
N PRO A 308 -4.97 -14.71 42.89
CA PRO A 308 -4.75 -14.62 44.32
C PRO A 308 -5.10 -13.23 44.86
N GLY A 309 -5.76 -13.20 46.01
CA GLY A 309 -6.10 -11.98 46.75
C GLY A 309 -4.88 -11.30 47.37
N LYS A 310 -5.08 -10.10 47.93
CA LYS A 310 -4.01 -9.38 48.61
C LYS A 310 -3.51 -10.19 49.82
N GLY A 311 -2.21 -10.53 49.81
CA GLY A 311 -1.57 -11.33 50.86
C GLY A 311 -1.64 -12.85 50.66
N GLU A 312 -2.33 -13.33 49.61
CA GLU A 312 -2.31 -14.75 49.25
C GLU A 312 -1.04 -15.11 48.47
N PRO A 313 -0.53 -16.35 48.60
CA PRO A 313 0.68 -16.77 47.90
C PRO A 313 0.43 -16.87 46.38
N HIS A 314 1.37 -16.33 45.60
CA HIS A 314 1.37 -16.43 44.15
C HIS A 314 2.25 -17.61 43.68
N LYS A 315 1.81 -18.31 42.63
CA LYS A 315 2.65 -19.31 41.94
C LYS A 315 3.63 -18.62 41.00
N MET A 316 4.76 -19.29 40.73
CA MET A 316 5.84 -18.77 39.87
C MET A 316 5.36 -18.34 38.49
N PHE A 317 4.48 -19.11 37.85
CA PHE A 317 4.00 -18.83 36.50
C PHE A 317 2.49 -18.64 36.47
N THR A 318 2.04 -17.52 35.93
CA THR A 318 0.62 -17.24 35.73
C THR A 318 0.32 -17.02 34.26
N PHE A 319 -0.59 -17.81 33.68
CA PHE A 319 -1.01 -17.71 32.28
C PHE A 319 -2.41 -17.10 32.18
N CYS A 320 -2.52 -16.05 31.38
CA CYS A 320 -3.67 -15.16 31.33
C CYS A 320 -4.18 -14.98 29.90
N THR A 321 -5.48 -15.18 29.69
CA THR A 321 -6.16 -14.84 28.41
C THR A 321 -6.84 -13.46 28.49
N SER A 322 -7.52 -13.01 27.43
CA SER A 322 -8.20 -11.70 27.42
C SER A 322 -9.26 -11.51 28.50
N THR A 323 -9.66 -12.59 29.19
CA THR A 323 -10.58 -12.54 30.34
C THR A 323 -10.05 -11.64 31.46
N VAL A 324 -8.73 -11.49 31.60
CA VAL A 324 -8.11 -10.67 32.65
C VAL A 324 -7.57 -9.32 32.17
N TYR A 325 -7.60 -9.04 30.85
CA TYR A 325 -7.07 -7.77 30.33
C TYR A 325 -7.89 -6.58 30.87
N VAL A 326 -9.17 -6.83 31.15
CA VAL A 326 -10.10 -5.84 31.69
C VAL A 326 -10.63 -6.31 33.04
N GLY A 327 -10.30 -5.56 34.09
CA GLY A 327 -10.94 -5.70 35.40
C GLY A 327 -10.41 -6.79 36.34
N ALA A 328 -9.23 -7.33 36.08
CA ALA A 328 -8.48 -8.12 37.05
C ALA A 328 -7.47 -7.23 37.79
N ASP A 329 -7.25 -7.45 39.08
CA ASP A 329 -6.19 -6.78 39.84
C ASP A 329 -5.21 -7.84 40.37
N PHE A 330 -3.91 -7.64 40.14
CA PHE A 330 -2.85 -8.52 40.61
C PHE A 330 -2.15 -7.89 41.82
N TYR A 331 -2.07 -8.64 42.91
CA TYR A 331 -1.48 -8.22 44.19
C TYR A 331 -0.14 -8.91 44.50
N SER A 332 0.67 -9.15 43.47
CA SER A 332 2.03 -9.67 43.65
C SER A 332 3.01 -8.54 43.96
N THR A 333 3.92 -8.77 44.91
CA THR A 333 5.02 -7.88 45.28
C THR A 333 6.26 -8.03 44.38
N ASN A 334 6.28 -9.00 43.45
CA ASN A 334 7.50 -9.36 42.73
C ASN A 334 7.30 -9.83 41.27
N ALA A 335 6.06 -9.96 40.78
CA ALA A 335 5.78 -10.41 39.42
C ALA A 335 6.25 -9.45 38.32
N TYR A 336 6.69 -9.99 37.18
CA TYR A 336 6.93 -9.24 35.94
C TYR A 336 5.99 -9.69 34.81
N SER A 337 5.58 -8.77 33.94
CA SER A 337 4.58 -9.01 32.89
C SER A 337 5.21 -9.25 31.51
N TYR A 338 4.81 -10.35 30.87
CA TYR A 338 5.19 -10.70 29.50
C TYR A 338 3.95 -10.83 28.61
N ILE A 339 3.93 -10.12 27.49
CA ILE A 339 2.76 -10.00 26.61
C ILE A 339 3.12 -10.55 25.23
N PHE A 340 2.27 -11.43 24.68
CA PHE A 340 2.52 -12.08 23.39
C PHE A 340 1.42 -11.75 22.40
N ALA A 341 1.81 -11.01 21.35
CA ALA A 341 0.93 -10.62 20.27
C ALA A 341 1.33 -11.28 18.95
N ASN A 342 0.45 -12.09 18.37
CA ASN A 342 0.69 -12.72 17.07
C ASN A 342 -0.49 -12.46 16.11
N PRO A 343 -0.39 -11.49 15.19
CA PRO A 343 -1.45 -11.15 14.23
C PRO A 343 -1.77 -12.25 13.21
N LYS A 344 -0.99 -13.34 13.18
CA LYS A 344 -1.27 -14.53 12.35
C LYS A 344 -2.26 -15.48 13.03
N VAL A 345 -2.43 -15.36 14.35
CA VAL A 345 -3.43 -16.11 15.12
C VAL A 345 -4.50 -15.12 15.56
N SER A 346 -5.72 -15.26 15.04
CA SER A 346 -6.79 -14.27 15.26
C SER A 346 -7.02 -13.95 16.73
N SER A 347 -7.01 -14.95 17.60
CA SER A 347 -7.20 -14.76 19.03
C SER A 347 -6.05 -14.02 19.71
N MET A 348 -4.82 -14.08 19.17
CA MET A 348 -3.64 -13.44 19.75
C MET A 348 -3.31 -12.08 19.12
N THR A 349 -4.21 -11.53 18.32
CA THR A 349 -4.11 -10.14 17.86
C THR A 349 -4.56 -9.25 19.01
N ILE A 350 -3.66 -8.42 19.54
CA ILE A 350 -3.90 -7.54 20.69
C ILE A 350 -3.97 -6.11 20.17
N ASP A 351 -4.91 -5.30 20.66
CA ASP A 351 -4.89 -3.88 20.34
C ASP A 351 -3.91 -3.18 21.29
N VAL A 352 -2.63 -3.16 20.90
CA VAL A 352 -1.52 -2.64 21.73
C VAL A 352 -1.72 -1.19 22.16
N SER A 353 -2.54 -0.42 21.43
CA SER A 353 -2.85 0.97 21.79
C SER A 353 -3.71 1.08 23.05
N VAL A 354 -4.35 -0.01 23.48
CA VAL A 354 -5.31 -0.05 24.60
C VAL A 354 -4.95 -1.11 25.62
N ASP A 355 -4.77 -2.33 25.13
CA ASP A 355 -4.69 -3.51 25.96
C ASP A 355 -3.42 -3.46 26.81
N LEU A 356 -2.35 -2.86 26.29
CA LEU A 356 -1.06 -2.78 26.97
C LEU A 356 -1.12 -1.92 28.24
N GLN A 357 -1.66 -0.69 28.15
CA GLN A 357 -1.87 0.16 29.32
C GLN A 357 -2.80 -0.50 30.34
N GLN A 358 -3.87 -1.14 29.84
CA GLN A 358 -4.84 -1.84 30.69
C GLN A 358 -4.22 -3.02 31.42
N ILE A 359 -3.39 -3.83 30.74
CA ILE A 359 -2.67 -4.98 31.29
C ILE A 359 -1.66 -4.53 32.34
N ILE A 360 -0.80 -3.55 32.02
CA ILE A 360 0.28 -3.12 32.91
C ILE A 360 -0.31 -2.45 34.16
N GLY A 361 -1.34 -1.61 34.00
CA GLY A 361 -2.01 -0.95 35.11
C GLY A 361 -2.74 -1.86 36.10
N ARG A 362 -2.76 -3.19 35.89
CA ARG A 362 -3.39 -4.16 36.82
C ARG A 362 -2.48 -4.65 37.92
N GLN A 363 -1.19 -4.36 37.87
CA GLN A 363 -0.32 -4.63 39.01
C GLN A 363 -0.42 -3.47 40.00
N ARG A 364 -1.07 -3.71 41.15
CA ARG A 364 -1.53 -2.63 42.03
C ARG A 364 -0.57 -2.24 43.14
N LEU A 365 0.26 -3.18 43.59
CA LEU A 365 1.11 -2.98 44.76
C LEU A 365 2.26 -2.02 44.47
N GLU A 366 2.40 -0.99 45.30
CA GLU A 366 3.51 -0.03 45.24
C GLU A 366 4.85 -0.69 45.54
N GLU A 367 4.82 -1.75 46.34
CA GLU A 367 5.96 -2.56 46.75
C GLU A 367 6.55 -3.38 45.59
N ASN A 368 5.81 -3.56 44.48
CA ASN A 368 6.31 -4.26 43.32
C ASN A 368 7.09 -3.31 42.39
N PRO A 369 8.41 -3.47 42.26
CA PRO A 369 9.23 -2.57 41.44
C PRO A 369 8.96 -2.70 39.93
N PHE A 370 8.22 -3.73 39.50
CA PHE A 370 7.89 -3.99 38.10
C PHE A 370 6.48 -3.53 37.69
N ARG A 371 5.71 -2.90 38.59
CA ARG A 371 4.28 -2.59 38.39
C ARG A 371 3.90 -1.78 37.15
N ASN A 372 4.83 -0.99 36.63
CA ASN A 372 4.63 -0.18 35.43
C ASN A 372 5.54 -0.64 34.29
N SER A 373 5.98 -1.90 34.30
CA SER A 373 6.97 -2.42 33.36
C SER A 373 6.53 -3.75 32.76
N ALA A 374 6.76 -3.92 31.45
CA ALA A 374 6.47 -5.18 30.76
C ALA A 374 7.36 -5.40 29.53
N THR A 375 7.40 -6.64 29.04
CA THR A 375 7.96 -6.98 27.73
C THR A 375 6.85 -7.42 26.79
N LEU A 376 6.74 -6.76 25.62
CA LEU A 376 5.85 -7.12 24.53
C LEU A 376 6.63 -7.86 23.44
N TYR A 377 6.31 -9.14 23.23
CA TYR A 377 6.73 -9.89 22.06
C TYR A 377 5.68 -9.80 20.97
N TYR A 378 6.09 -9.42 19.74
CA TYR A 378 5.16 -9.36 18.61
C TYR A 378 5.71 -9.96 17.31
N ASN A 379 4.80 -10.44 16.45
CA ASN A 379 5.08 -10.76 15.05
C ASN A 379 4.47 -9.70 14.13
N THR A 380 5.03 -9.54 12.92
CA THR A 380 4.41 -8.73 11.86
C THR A 380 3.60 -9.60 10.90
N ARG A 381 2.68 -8.96 10.17
CA ARG A 381 1.88 -9.58 9.12
C ARG A 381 1.87 -8.69 7.87
N GLU A 382 1.90 -9.30 6.70
CA GLU A 382 1.74 -8.58 5.43
C GLU A 382 0.28 -8.14 5.25
N ALA A 383 0.10 -6.94 4.69
CA ALA A 383 -1.22 -6.39 4.39
C ALA A 383 -1.97 -7.31 3.43
N LYS A 384 -3.13 -7.83 3.85
CA LYS A 384 -3.94 -8.74 3.02
C LYS A 384 -5.00 -8.03 2.20
N VAL A 385 -5.47 -6.87 2.65
CA VAL A 385 -6.67 -6.21 2.13
C VAL A 385 -6.38 -4.71 2.10
N THR A 386 -6.51 -4.07 0.93
CA THR A 386 -6.34 -2.62 0.82
C THR A 386 -7.51 -1.89 1.49
N LYS A 387 -7.33 -0.60 1.79
CA LYS A 387 -8.41 0.21 2.36
C LYS A 387 -9.65 0.21 1.46
N GLU A 388 -9.45 0.28 0.14
CA GLU A 388 -10.52 0.27 -0.85
C GLU A 388 -11.30 -1.06 -0.83
N ALA A 389 -10.60 -2.19 -0.67
CA ALA A 389 -11.23 -3.49 -0.57
C ALA A 389 -12.03 -3.66 0.73
N LEU A 390 -11.56 -3.10 1.86
CA LEU A 390 -12.34 -3.05 3.10
C LEU A 390 -13.63 -2.25 2.93
N GLU A 391 -13.54 -1.02 2.40
CA GLU A 391 -14.73 -0.17 2.21
C GLU A 391 -15.75 -0.82 1.28
N LYS A 392 -15.28 -1.51 0.24
CA LYS A 392 -16.16 -2.31 -0.64
C LYS A 392 -16.87 -3.43 0.13
N SER A 393 -16.15 -4.21 0.92
CA SER A 393 -16.72 -5.29 1.75
C SER A 393 -17.77 -4.76 2.73
N ILE A 394 -17.48 -3.66 3.42
CA ILE A 394 -18.41 -3.04 4.37
C ILE A 394 -19.68 -2.55 3.68
N LYS A 395 -19.56 -1.98 2.48
CA LYS A 395 -20.72 -1.58 1.67
C LYS A 395 -21.58 -2.79 1.29
N GLU A 396 -20.97 -3.86 0.78
CA GLU A 396 -21.67 -5.09 0.41
C GLU A 396 -22.40 -5.74 1.59
N LYS A 397 -21.80 -5.77 2.79
CA LYS A 397 -22.46 -6.26 4.00
C LYS A 397 -23.58 -5.36 4.48
N ASN A 398 -23.46 -4.05 4.35
CA ASN A 398 -24.53 -3.12 4.66
C ASN A 398 -25.73 -3.35 3.72
N ASP A 399 -25.50 -3.50 2.42
CA ASP A 399 -26.54 -3.82 1.44
C ASP A 399 -27.18 -5.19 1.71
N SER A 400 -26.38 -6.19 2.13
CA SER A 400 -26.86 -7.49 2.61
C SER A 400 -27.74 -7.37 3.86
N THR A 401 -27.32 -6.55 4.82
CA THR A 401 -28.03 -6.29 6.09
C THR A 401 -29.42 -5.71 5.83
N ASN A 402 -29.50 -4.65 5.00
CA ASN A 402 -30.76 -4.00 4.67
C ASN A 402 -31.72 -4.97 3.96
N ARG A 403 -31.21 -5.74 2.98
CA ARG A 403 -31.99 -6.78 2.30
C ARG A 403 -32.54 -7.82 3.26
N GLN A 404 -31.76 -8.27 4.25
CA GLN A 404 -32.24 -9.26 5.22
C GLN A 404 -33.35 -8.71 6.12
N ILE A 405 -33.25 -7.45 6.54
CA ILE A 405 -34.27 -6.77 7.34
C ILE A 405 -35.56 -6.64 6.52
N GLU A 406 -35.47 -6.09 5.30
CA GLU A 406 -36.61 -5.94 4.38
C GLU A 406 -37.28 -7.28 4.06
N ASN A 407 -36.50 -8.32 3.76
CA ASN A 407 -37.01 -9.66 3.48
C ASN A 407 -37.79 -10.25 4.67
N TYR A 408 -37.31 -10.04 5.90
CA TYR A 408 -38.03 -10.52 7.08
C TYR A 408 -39.31 -9.73 7.36
N GLU A 409 -39.28 -8.41 7.15
CA GLU A 409 -40.46 -7.57 7.32
C GLU A 409 -41.57 -7.95 6.34
N ALA A 410 -41.21 -8.22 5.09
CA ALA A 410 -42.11 -8.61 4.00
C ALA A 410 -42.51 -10.10 4.01
N ALA A 411 -41.83 -10.96 4.77
CA ALA A 411 -42.07 -12.40 4.74
C ALA A 411 -43.48 -12.78 5.27
N PRO A 412 -44.28 -13.57 4.52
CA PRO A 412 -45.55 -14.07 5.01
C PRO A 412 -45.39 -15.10 6.15
N HIS A 413 -44.28 -15.86 6.14
CA HIS A 413 -43.94 -16.86 7.16
C HIS A 413 -42.70 -16.45 7.96
N LYS A 414 -42.86 -15.49 8.88
CA LYS A 414 -41.74 -14.91 9.65
C LYS A 414 -40.96 -15.93 10.50
N ASN A 415 -41.61 -16.98 10.98
CA ASN A 415 -40.97 -18.00 11.83
C ASN A 415 -39.93 -18.83 11.06
N ASP A 416 -40.24 -19.21 9.81
CA ASP A 416 -39.31 -20.00 8.99
C ASP A 416 -38.09 -19.17 8.61
N GLN A 417 -38.31 -17.90 8.23
CA GLN A 417 -37.25 -16.96 7.92
C GLN A 417 -36.35 -16.69 9.15
N LEU A 418 -36.94 -16.60 10.34
CA LEU A 418 -36.20 -16.46 11.59
C LEU A 418 -35.32 -17.69 11.85
N GLN A 419 -35.84 -18.89 11.68
CA GLN A 419 -35.09 -20.14 11.91
C GLN A 419 -33.89 -20.26 10.95
N ILE A 420 -34.05 -19.84 9.69
CA ILE A 420 -32.95 -19.78 8.73
C ILE A 420 -31.88 -18.82 9.22
N MET A 421 -32.27 -17.61 9.66
CA MET A 421 -31.29 -16.61 10.09
C MET A 421 -30.59 -17.00 11.41
N GLU A 422 -31.30 -17.59 12.37
CA GLU A 422 -30.71 -18.15 13.60
C GLU A 422 -29.68 -19.23 13.29
N ASN A 423 -29.99 -20.12 12.33
CA ASN A 423 -29.06 -21.15 11.88
C ASN A 423 -27.82 -20.57 11.20
N THR A 424 -27.99 -19.57 10.33
CA THR A 424 -26.86 -18.89 9.67
C THR A 424 -25.96 -18.18 10.69
N ILE A 425 -26.53 -17.42 11.62
CA ILE A 425 -25.78 -16.75 12.69
C ILE A 425 -25.05 -17.78 13.55
N ARG A 426 -25.69 -18.90 13.89
CA ARG A 426 -25.07 -19.97 14.69
C ARG A 426 -23.89 -20.63 13.97
N GLN A 427 -23.99 -20.85 12.67
CA GLN A 427 -22.94 -21.55 11.89
C GLN A 427 -21.81 -20.62 11.45
N GLN A 428 -22.14 -19.42 10.99
CA GLN A 428 -21.23 -18.53 10.29
C GLN A 428 -20.95 -17.23 11.04
N GLY A 429 -21.70 -16.92 12.11
CA GLY A 429 -21.64 -15.64 12.80
C GLY A 429 -22.18 -14.50 11.93
N HIS A 430 -21.62 -13.31 12.11
CA HIS A 430 -22.00 -12.08 11.38
C HIS A 430 -21.03 -11.77 10.23
N LYS A 431 -20.64 -12.81 9.47
CA LYS A 431 -19.65 -12.64 8.39
C LYS A 431 -20.19 -11.88 7.19
N GLU A 432 -21.46 -12.08 6.84
CA GLU A 432 -22.08 -11.57 5.61
C GLU A 432 -23.09 -10.43 5.84
N HIS A 433 -23.36 -10.06 7.10
CA HIS A 433 -24.35 -9.06 7.49
C HIS A 433 -24.15 -8.58 8.94
N TYR A 434 -24.75 -7.46 9.29
CA TYR A 434 -24.72 -6.82 10.61
C TYR A 434 -26.05 -6.92 11.38
N CYS A 435 -26.92 -7.86 10.99
CA CYS A 435 -28.23 -8.08 11.64
C CYS A 435 -28.08 -8.69 13.04
N CYS A 436 -28.93 -8.27 13.98
CA CYS A 436 -29.17 -8.92 15.27
C CYS A 436 -30.65 -9.29 15.42
N ILE A 437 -30.91 -10.38 16.13
CA ILE A 437 -32.25 -10.83 16.49
C ILE A 437 -32.52 -10.36 17.90
N VAL A 438 -33.55 -9.54 18.07
CA VAL A 438 -33.97 -8.98 19.36
C VAL A 438 -35.42 -9.39 19.63
N LYS A 439 -35.75 -9.66 20.89
CA LYS A 439 -37.11 -10.00 21.32
C LYS A 439 -37.65 -8.92 22.25
N ASP A 440 -38.87 -8.45 21.99
CA ASP A 440 -39.53 -7.53 22.91
C ASP A 440 -40.20 -8.25 24.09
N LYS A 441 -40.78 -7.48 25.02
CA LYS A 441 -41.44 -8.01 26.22
C LYS A 441 -42.64 -8.92 25.93
N ASN A 442 -43.24 -8.81 24.75
CA ASN A 442 -44.36 -9.65 24.31
C ASN A 442 -43.86 -10.85 23.50
N ASN A 443 -42.56 -11.10 23.50
CA ASN A 443 -41.88 -12.16 22.74
C ASN A 443 -41.97 -11.95 21.21
N ASN A 444 -42.29 -10.74 20.74
CA ASN A 444 -42.24 -10.43 19.31
C ASN A 444 -40.79 -10.26 18.89
N VAL A 445 -40.44 -10.88 17.77
CA VAL A 445 -39.09 -10.87 17.24
C VAL A 445 -38.91 -9.71 16.26
N ARG A 446 -37.78 -9.01 16.36
CA ARG A 446 -37.37 -7.96 15.44
C ARG A 446 -35.95 -8.23 14.96
N ILE A 447 -35.70 -7.93 13.70
CA ILE A 447 -34.36 -7.96 13.11
C ILE A 447 -33.91 -6.53 12.93
N VAL A 448 -32.75 -6.20 13.51
CA VAL A 448 -32.22 -4.84 13.55
C VAL A 448 -30.76 -4.82 13.11
N LYS A 449 -30.30 -3.71 12.53
CA LYS A 449 -28.88 -3.50 12.26
C LYS A 449 -28.16 -3.14 13.56
N ASN A 450 -27.06 -3.81 13.84
CA ASN A 450 -26.14 -3.43 14.92
C ASN A 450 -24.90 -2.73 14.35
N GLU A 451 -24.87 -1.41 14.42
CA GLU A 451 -23.77 -0.56 13.93
C GLU A 451 -22.43 -0.87 14.61
N ILE A 452 -22.45 -1.38 15.84
CA ILE A 452 -21.25 -1.71 16.61
C ILE A 452 -20.48 -2.88 15.96
N LEU A 453 -21.16 -3.79 15.24
CA LEU A 453 -20.50 -4.85 14.48
C LEU A 453 -19.64 -4.30 13.34
N GLU A 454 -20.13 -3.27 12.64
CA GLU A 454 -19.37 -2.60 11.58
C GLU A 454 -18.13 -1.91 12.16
N ILE A 455 -18.29 -1.19 13.27
CA ILE A 455 -17.19 -0.53 13.98
C ILE A 455 -16.14 -1.55 14.44
N ALA A 456 -16.57 -2.67 15.01
CA ALA A 456 -15.68 -3.75 15.44
C ALA A 456 -14.88 -4.35 14.27
N GLU A 457 -15.49 -4.50 13.09
CA GLU A 457 -14.82 -4.98 11.88
C GLU A 457 -13.77 -3.97 11.35
N ARG A 458 -14.14 -2.69 11.25
CA ARG A 458 -13.22 -1.60 10.84
C ARG A 458 -11.99 -1.57 11.75
N ARG A 459 -12.24 -1.65 13.06
CA ARG A 459 -11.19 -1.66 14.07
C ARG A 459 -10.30 -2.90 14.00
N ALA A 460 -10.89 -4.09 13.82
CA ALA A 460 -10.11 -5.31 13.66
C ALA A 460 -9.16 -5.22 12.44
N TRP A 461 -9.63 -4.61 11.34
CA TRP A 461 -8.78 -4.31 10.20
C TRP A 461 -7.68 -3.30 10.55
N GLU A 462 -8.01 -2.16 11.17
CA GLU A 462 -7.03 -1.13 11.56
C GLU A 462 -5.93 -1.68 12.47
N VAL A 463 -6.28 -2.46 13.50
CA VAL A 463 -5.29 -3.12 14.37
C VAL A 463 -4.41 -4.06 13.54
N SER A 464 -5.01 -4.91 12.69
CA SER A 464 -4.24 -5.90 11.94
C SER A 464 -3.35 -5.31 10.82
N ASP A 465 -3.81 -4.25 10.14
CA ASP A 465 -3.21 -3.73 8.90
C ASP A 465 -2.46 -2.41 9.11
N GLN A 466 -2.88 -1.58 10.07
CA GLN A 466 -2.13 -0.37 10.42
C GLN A 466 -1.11 -0.67 11.50
N ILE A 467 -1.44 -1.37 12.59
CA ILE A 467 -0.50 -1.54 13.72
C ILE A 467 0.54 -2.64 13.44
N TYR A 468 0.12 -3.84 13.03
CA TYR A 468 1.03 -5.00 12.89
C TYR A 468 1.73 -5.13 11.53
N ARG A 469 1.59 -4.14 10.63
CA ARG A 469 2.17 -4.15 9.28
C ARG A 469 3.68 -3.97 9.27
N SER A 470 4.19 -3.11 10.14
CA SER A 470 5.62 -2.84 10.24
C SER A 470 5.98 -2.42 11.65
N ASP A 471 7.26 -2.56 11.96
CA ASP A 471 7.83 -2.19 13.25
C ASP A 471 7.55 -0.70 13.53
N PHE A 472 7.69 0.15 12.51
CA PHE A 472 7.33 1.57 12.58
C PHE A 472 5.88 1.83 13.02
N SER A 473 4.93 1.06 12.48
CA SER A 473 3.51 1.28 12.78
C SER A 473 3.14 0.75 14.16
N MET A 474 3.79 -0.34 14.59
CA MET A 474 3.75 -0.84 15.96
C MET A 474 4.30 0.21 16.94
N TYR A 475 5.48 0.77 16.67
CA TYR A 475 6.05 1.84 17.50
C TYR A 475 5.15 3.06 17.56
N ARG A 476 4.63 3.53 16.42
CA ARG A 476 3.73 4.69 16.39
C ARG A 476 2.47 4.48 17.24
N ALA A 477 1.88 3.29 17.19
CA ALA A 477 0.72 2.95 18.02
C ALA A 477 1.08 3.00 19.53
N LEU A 478 2.26 2.49 19.89
CA LEU A 478 2.75 2.42 21.26
C LEU A 478 3.18 3.79 21.84
N SER A 479 3.80 4.66 21.04
CA SER A 479 4.32 5.97 21.49
C SER A 479 3.24 6.91 22.05
N SER A 480 1.97 6.63 21.78
CA SER A 480 0.84 7.42 22.30
C SER A 480 0.49 7.13 23.77
N GLY A 481 0.95 5.99 24.31
CA GLY A 481 0.50 5.51 25.62
C GLY A 481 1.53 4.76 26.47
N VAL A 482 2.72 4.45 25.95
CA VAL A 482 3.80 3.80 26.71
C VAL A 482 5.17 4.39 26.38
N ASN A 483 6.12 4.29 27.31
CA ASN A 483 7.52 4.60 27.06
C ASN A 483 8.23 3.36 26.50
N VAL A 484 8.72 3.42 25.26
CA VAL A 484 9.33 2.27 24.58
C VAL A 484 10.84 2.25 24.81
N THR A 485 11.36 1.21 25.45
CA THR A 485 12.76 1.19 25.95
C THR A 485 13.76 0.40 25.09
N LYS A 486 13.31 -0.57 24.29
CA LYS A 486 14.17 -1.34 23.36
C LYS A 486 13.35 -1.72 22.14
N SER A 487 13.93 -1.56 20.96
CA SER A 487 13.22 -1.69 19.68
C SER A 487 13.98 -2.43 18.57
N THR A 488 15.20 -2.88 18.87
CA THR A 488 16.05 -3.65 17.97
C THR A 488 16.51 -4.92 18.68
N ASP A 489 16.44 -6.06 18.00
CA ASP A 489 16.99 -7.35 18.49
C ASP A 489 18.53 -7.35 18.61
N SER A 490 19.18 -6.22 18.31
CA SER A 490 20.63 -6.08 18.30
C SER A 490 21.13 -5.46 19.61
N ASP A 491 22.03 -6.17 20.28
CA ASP A 491 22.85 -5.64 21.38
C ASP A 491 24.02 -4.78 20.86
N ASN A 492 24.11 -4.53 19.55
CA ASN A 492 25.10 -3.64 18.96
C ASN A 492 24.78 -2.17 19.32
N PRO A 493 25.65 -1.47 20.07
CA PRO A 493 25.45 -0.07 20.44
C PRO A 493 25.30 0.86 19.23
N GLU A 494 25.94 0.56 18.10
CA GLU A 494 25.83 1.33 16.87
C GLU A 494 24.44 1.20 16.24
N MET A 495 23.82 0.02 16.28
CA MET A 495 22.45 -0.20 15.79
C MET A 495 21.42 0.52 16.65
N GLN A 496 21.64 0.57 17.96
CA GLN A 496 20.77 1.30 18.90
C GLN A 496 20.88 2.81 18.69
N LYS A 497 22.09 3.32 18.48
CA LYS A 497 22.34 4.73 18.14
C LYS A 497 21.70 5.07 16.79
N LEU A 498 21.87 4.21 15.79
CA LEU A 498 21.33 4.41 14.45
C LEU A 498 19.80 4.37 14.43
N PHE A 499 19.18 3.46 15.18
CA PHE A 499 17.72 3.42 15.35
C PHE A 499 17.20 4.70 16.00
N SER A 500 17.84 5.14 17.09
CA SER A 500 17.46 6.37 17.81
C SER A 500 17.59 7.59 16.90
N GLU A 501 18.67 7.67 16.14
CA GLU A 501 18.93 8.76 15.21
C GLU A 501 17.99 8.72 14.00
N TRP A 502 17.71 7.54 13.44
CA TRP A 502 16.75 7.37 12.34
C TRP A 502 15.34 7.83 12.74
N ASN A 503 14.95 7.61 14.00
CA ASN A 503 13.61 7.93 14.51
C ASN A 503 13.49 9.31 15.19
N LYS A 504 14.56 10.10 15.23
CA LYS A 504 14.58 11.44 15.86
C LYS A 504 13.51 12.40 15.31
N ASP A 505 13.19 12.28 14.02
CA ASP A 505 12.16 13.08 13.35
C ASP A 505 11.60 12.35 12.11
N GLY A 506 10.48 12.84 11.59
CA GLY A 506 9.84 12.34 10.38
C GLY A 506 10.40 12.91 9.08
N GLN A 507 11.54 13.62 9.10
CA GLN A 507 12.01 14.36 7.91
C GLN A 507 12.67 13.41 6.90
N PHE A 508 12.02 13.24 5.75
CA PHE A 508 12.52 12.36 4.69
C PHE A 508 13.92 12.73 4.21
N SER A 509 14.22 14.02 4.02
CA SER A 509 15.50 14.49 3.48
C SER A 509 16.69 14.07 4.35
N ARG A 510 16.53 14.12 5.67
CA ARG A 510 17.53 13.67 6.64
C ARG A 510 17.72 12.16 6.58
N LYS A 511 16.63 11.40 6.62
CA LYS A 511 16.66 9.93 6.51
C LYS A 511 17.30 9.46 5.20
N ALA A 512 17.01 10.15 4.10
CA ALA A 512 17.61 9.88 2.79
C ALA A 512 19.13 10.09 2.79
N LYS A 513 19.62 11.16 3.43
CA LYS A 513 21.06 11.40 3.60
C LYS A 513 21.72 10.32 4.45
N MET A 514 21.10 10.00 5.59
CA MET A 514 21.57 8.92 6.47
C MET A 514 21.62 7.58 5.74
N TYR A 515 20.61 7.25 4.94
CA TYR A 515 20.61 6.02 4.14
C TYR A 515 21.80 5.97 3.17
N CYS A 516 22.05 7.08 2.46
CA CYS A 516 23.18 7.16 1.53
C CYS A 516 24.51 7.06 2.26
N GLU A 517 24.66 7.71 3.42
CA GLU A 517 25.88 7.63 4.24
C GLU A 517 26.13 6.22 4.76
N LEU A 518 25.10 5.53 5.25
CA LEU A 518 25.18 4.13 5.67
C LEU A 518 25.55 3.21 4.52
N HIS A 519 24.96 3.42 3.34
CA HIS A 519 25.28 2.64 2.16
C HIS A 519 26.74 2.84 1.73
N ASP A 520 27.25 4.08 1.81
CA ASP A 520 28.63 4.40 1.42
C ASP A 520 29.68 3.90 2.43
N THR A 521 29.36 3.92 3.72
CA THR A 521 30.33 3.68 4.81
C THR A 521 30.24 2.28 5.43
N LEU A 522 29.03 1.76 5.63
CA LEU A 522 28.75 0.52 6.37
C LEU A 522 27.65 -0.32 5.69
N PRO A 523 27.84 -0.77 4.44
CA PRO A 523 26.80 -1.51 3.70
C PRO A 523 26.37 -2.82 4.37
N GLY A 524 27.29 -3.51 5.06
CA GLY A 524 26.95 -4.72 5.82
C GLY A 524 26.00 -4.45 7.00
N LEU A 525 26.17 -3.32 7.70
CA LEU A 525 25.29 -2.91 8.79
C LEU A 525 23.91 -2.49 8.25
N LEU A 526 23.88 -1.86 7.06
CA LEU A 526 22.64 -1.45 6.40
C LEU A 526 21.74 -2.65 6.05
N ASP A 527 22.33 -3.78 5.64
CA ASP A 527 21.58 -5.01 5.36
C ASP A 527 20.95 -5.64 6.63
N GLU A 528 21.50 -5.34 7.81
CA GLU A 528 20.96 -5.74 9.11
C GLU A 528 19.88 -4.77 9.64
N CYS A 529 19.76 -3.57 9.06
CA CYS A 529 18.81 -2.52 9.47
C CYS A 529 17.38 -2.79 9.01
N THR A 530 16.70 -3.73 9.67
CA THR A 530 15.30 -4.11 9.35
C THR A 530 14.26 -3.00 9.59
N PHE A 531 14.61 -1.94 10.31
CA PHE A 531 13.74 -0.79 10.60
C PHE A 531 13.69 0.27 9.48
N ILE A 532 14.65 0.25 8.54
CA ILE A 532 14.70 1.20 7.43
C ILE A 532 13.64 0.83 6.38
N GLU A 533 12.82 1.79 5.97
CA GLU A 533 11.77 1.53 4.99
C GLU A 533 12.35 1.11 3.64
N LYS A 534 11.82 0.03 3.05
CA LYS A 534 12.26 -0.49 1.73
C LYS A 534 12.31 0.57 0.62
N LYS A 535 11.48 1.61 0.71
CA LYS A 535 11.44 2.71 -0.25
C LYS A 535 12.80 3.39 -0.44
N PHE A 536 13.60 3.54 0.62
CA PHE A 536 14.93 4.17 0.51
C PHE A 536 15.89 3.32 -0.31
N LYS A 537 15.85 2.00 -0.12
CA LYS A 537 16.59 1.04 -0.96
C LYS A 537 16.14 1.12 -2.41
N THR A 538 14.83 1.06 -2.67
CA THR A 538 14.28 1.17 -4.02
C THR A 538 14.68 2.48 -4.71
N TYR A 539 14.57 3.61 -4.00
CA TYR A 539 14.96 4.92 -4.52
C TYR A 539 16.46 5.01 -4.76
N TYR A 540 17.29 4.44 -3.90
CA TYR A 540 18.74 4.44 -4.05
C TYR A 540 19.20 3.53 -5.20
N GLU A 541 18.59 2.36 -5.34
CA GLU A 541 18.86 1.46 -6.46
C GLU A 541 18.52 2.11 -7.82
N ALA A 542 17.43 2.87 -7.88
CA ALA A 542 17.08 3.67 -9.05
C ALA A 542 18.04 4.86 -9.23
N LEU A 543 18.08 5.80 -8.28
CA LEU A 543 18.66 7.12 -8.50
C LEU A 543 20.14 7.26 -8.10
N GLY A 544 20.62 6.41 -7.19
CA GLY A 544 21.90 6.59 -6.48
C GLY A 544 21.96 7.89 -5.67
N LYS A 545 23.05 8.09 -4.92
CA LYS A 545 23.26 9.30 -4.10
C LYS A 545 23.17 10.61 -4.90
N GLU A 546 23.74 10.63 -6.10
CA GLU A 546 23.71 11.79 -6.98
C GLU A 546 22.29 12.17 -7.42
N GLY A 547 21.42 11.19 -7.66
CA GLY A 547 20.02 11.47 -8.01
C GLY A 547 19.20 12.02 -6.84
N PHE A 548 19.47 11.57 -5.62
CA PHE A 548 18.89 12.18 -4.42
C PHE A 548 19.32 13.64 -4.25
N LYS A 549 20.60 13.94 -4.48
CA LYS A 549 21.15 15.30 -4.39
C LYS A 549 20.55 16.22 -5.46
N ALA A 550 20.46 15.74 -6.71
CA ALA A 550 19.87 16.48 -7.83
C ALA A 550 18.39 16.80 -7.62
N LEU A 551 17.66 15.94 -6.91
CA LEU A 551 16.24 16.13 -6.57
C LEU A 551 16.05 16.76 -5.19
N HIS A 552 17.08 17.43 -4.66
CA HIS A 552 17.07 18.17 -3.40
C HIS A 552 16.60 17.37 -2.19
N TRP A 553 16.82 16.04 -2.19
CA TRP A 553 16.42 15.14 -1.11
C TRP A 553 14.91 15.16 -0.81
N ARG A 554 14.08 15.53 -1.80
CA ARG A 554 12.62 15.64 -1.66
C ARG A 554 11.91 14.37 -2.12
N GLU A 555 11.09 13.77 -1.25
CA GLU A 555 10.41 12.50 -1.54
C GLU A 555 9.47 12.61 -2.75
N ASP A 556 8.75 13.73 -2.89
CA ASP A 556 7.82 13.94 -3.98
C ASP A 556 8.54 14.10 -5.33
N TYR A 557 9.68 14.81 -5.37
CA TYR A 557 10.49 14.94 -6.57
C TYR A 557 11.13 13.60 -6.98
N ILE A 558 11.55 12.80 -5.99
CA ILE A 558 12.09 11.45 -6.18
C ILE A 558 11.01 10.50 -6.70
N ARG A 559 9.80 10.51 -6.11
CA ARG A 559 8.66 9.72 -6.60
C ARG A 559 8.31 10.09 -8.04
N GLN A 560 8.17 11.38 -8.33
CA GLN A 560 7.89 11.87 -9.68
C GLN A 560 9.03 11.57 -10.70
N ALA A 561 10.26 11.38 -10.23
CA ALA A 561 11.37 10.96 -11.09
C ALA A 561 11.30 9.48 -11.48
N ILE A 562 10.75 8.64 -10.60
CA ILE A 562 10.74 7.17 -10.74
C ILE A 562 9.40 6.68 -11.33
N GLU A 563 8.28 7.36 -11.08
CA GLU A 563 6.97 7.06 -11.70
C GLU A 563 7.05 7.09 -13.22
N PRO A 564 6.45 6.18 -14.00
CA PRO A 564 6.45 6.28 -15.48
C PRO A 564 6.01 7.67 -15.95
N ALA A 565 6.59 8.19 -17.05
CA ALA A 565 6.12 9.46 -17.59
C ALA A 565 4.61 9.33 -17.87
N PRO A 566 3.75 10.19 -17.27
CA PRO A 566 2.33 10.12 -17.56
C PRO A 566 2.15 10.33 -19.07
N PHE A 567 1.32 9.47 -19.65
CA PHE A 567 0.88 9.59 -21.04
C PHE A 567 0.34 11.01 -21.26
N ASP A 568 0.79 11.67 -22.32
CA ASP A 568 0.25 12.95 -22.72
C ASP A 568 -1.18 12.72 -23.21
N LYS A 569 -2.16 13.01 -22.35
CA LYS A 569 -3.59 12.74 -22.59
C LYS A 569 -4.24 13.76 -23.54
N LEU A 570 -3.46 14.52 -24.30
CA LEU A 570 -4.00 15.47 -25.25
C LEU A 570 -4.78 14.75 -26.36
N PRO A 571 -6.04 15.12 -26.63
CA PRO A 571 -6.81 14.57 -27.73
C PRO A 571 -6.34 15.17 -29.06
N LYS A 572 -5.15 14.75 -29.51
CA LYS A 572 -4.43 15.36 -30.64
C LYS A 572 -5.23 15.30 -31.96
N ASP A 573 -6.00 14.24 -32.15
CA ASP A 573 -6.94 14.08 -33.26
C ASP A 573 -8.01 15.17 -33.29
N LYS A 574 -8.61 15.49 -32.13
CA LYS A 574 -9.63 16.54 -32.01
C LYS A 574 -9.03 17.93 -32.21
N ILE A 575 -7.83 18.16 -31.70
CA ILE A 575 -7.11 19.42 -31.88
C ILE A 575 -6.79 19.64 -33.37
N ALA A 576 -6.21 18.63 -34.04
CA ALA A 576 -5.92 18.69 -35.47
C ALA A 576 -7.19 18.97 -36.30
N LYS A 577 -8.30 18.29 -35.99
CA LYS A 577 -9.58 18.50 -36.67
C LYS A 577 -10.10 19.94 -36.55
N GLU A 578 -9.91 20.60 -35.42
CA GLU A 578 -10.28 22.01 -35.25
C GLU A 578 -9.30 22.96 -35.96
N LEU A 579 -8.00 22.66 -35.93
CA LEU A 579 -6.98 23.44 -36.65
C LEU A 579 -7.21 23.43 -38.16
N ILE A 580 -7.48 22.27 -38.75
CA ILE A 580 -7.71 22.08 -40.19
C ILE A 580 -8.92 22.88 -40.69
N LYS A 581 -9.95 23.08 -39.86
CA LYS A 581 -11.13 23.88 -40.21
C LYS A 581 -10.80 25.38 -40.38
N VAL A 582 -9.78 25.86 -39.68
CA VAL A 582 -9.48 27.30 -39.57
C VAL A 582 -8.25 27.70 -40.40
N LEU A 583 -7.22 26.85 -40.39
CA LEU A 583 -5.95 27.11 -41.04
C LEU A 583 -6.00 26.68 -42.51
N ARG A 584 -5.65 27.59 -43.43
CA ARG A 584 -5.68 27.33 -44.88
C ARG A 584 -4.26 27.05 -45.40
N VAL A 585 -4.13 26.01 -46.22
CA VAL A 585 -2.88 25.68 -46.91
C VAL A 585 -2.44 26.86 -47.79
N GLY A 586 -1.14 27.15 -47.77
CA GLY A 586 -0.50 28.25 -48.50
C GLY A 586 -0.62 29.64 -47.86
N LYS A 587 -1.37 29.77 -46.76
CA LYS A 587 -1.53 31.03 -46.03
C LYS A 587 -0.51 31.17 -44.88
N ASP A 588 -0.08 32.41 -44.66
CA ASP A 588 0.82 32.79 -43.59
C ASP A 588 0.03 33.27 -42.36
N TYR A 589 0.45 32.85 -41.16
CA TYR A 589 -0.13 33.20 -39.87
C TYR A 589 0.98 33.63 -38.91
N THR A 590 0.78 34.69 -38.14
CA THR A 590 1.74 35.12 -37.12
C THR A 590 1.79 34.13 -35.95
N LYS A 591 2.92 34.08 -35.24
CA LYS A 591 3.04 33.24 -34.03
C LYS A 591 1.99 33.59 -32.96
N ALA A 592 1.55 34.85 -32.90
CA ALA A 592 0.50 35.29 -31.99
C ALA A 592 -0.87 34.69 -32.37
N GLU A 593 -1.27 34.78 -33.64
CA GLU A 593 -2.52 34.20 -34.13
C GLU A 593 -2.57 32.68 -33.93
N VAL A 594 -1.47 31.97 -34.22
CA VAL A 594 -1.40 30.52 -34.00
C VAL A 594 -1.55 30.17 -32.52
N LYS A 595 -0.89 30.92 -31.63
CA LYS A 595 -1.00 30.71 -30.18
C LYS A 595 -2.42 30.93 -29.68
N GLU A 596 -3.07 32.01 -30.11
CA GLU A 596 -4.44 32.33 -29.72
C GLU A 596 -5.43 31.26 -30.22
N LEU A 597 -5.27 30.79 -31.45
CA LEU A 597 -6.06 29.69 -31.99
C LEU A 597 -5.93 28.42 -31.16
N LEU A 598 -4.71 28.03 -30.80
CA LEU A 598 -4.46 26.85 -29.95
C LEU A 598 -5.07 27.03 -28.55
N GLN A 599 -4.94 28.21 -27.93
CA GLN A 599 -5.55 28.51 -26.63
C GLN A 599 -7.08 28.41 -26.66
N ASN A 600 -7.70 28.91 -27.73
CA ASN A 600 -9.15 28.82 -27.92
C ASN A 600 -9.60 27.37 -28.11
N ILE A 601 -8.84 26.56 -28.85
CA ILE A 601 -9.12 25.13 -29.02
C ILE A 601 -8.98 24.38 -27.69
N TYR A 602 -7.93 24.65 -26.91
CA TYR A 602 -7.71 24.03 -25.60
C TYR A 602 -8.87 24.35 -24.65
N SER A 603 -9.27 25.63 -24.59
CA SER A 603 -10.41 26.08 -23.78
C SER A 603 -11.72 25.42 -24.21
N LYS A 604 -11.97 25.29 -25.52
CA LYS A 604 -13.17 24.63 -26.06
C LYS A 604 -13.22 23.14 -25.76
N LEU A 605 -12.07 22.48 -25.67
CA LEU A 605 -11.94 21.04 -25.41
C LEU A 605 -11.72 20.70 -23.92
N ASP A 606 -11.79 21.69 -23.02
CA ASP A 606 -11.53 21.56 -21.58
C ASP A 606 -10.14 20.95 -21.26
N ILE A 607 -9.14 21.37 -22.03
CA ILE A 607 -7.76 20.90 -21.90
C ILE A 607 -7.01 21.85 -20.96
N PRO A 608 -6.49 21.38 -19.81
CA PRO A 608 -5.68 22.21 -18.92
C PRO A 608 -4.30 22.47 -19.55
N GLY A 609 -3.88 23.73 -19.63
CA GLY A 609 -2.55 24.10 -20.10
C GLY A 609 -2.52 25.41 -20.88
N ASN A 610 -1.32 25.83 -21.29
CA ASN A 610 -1.11 27.02 -22.11
C ASN A 610 -0.22 26.67 -23.31
N PRO A 611 -0.80 26.42 -24.50
CA PRO A 611 -0.04 25.98 -25.66
C PRO A 611 0.90 27.08 -26.20
N SER A 612 1.98 26.65 -26.84
CA SER A 612 2.91 27.50 -27.58
C SER A 612 2.55 27.51 -29.06
N ALA A 613 2.90 28.60 -29.76
CA ALA A 613 2.72 28.69 -31.21
C ALA A 613 3.48 27.60 -31.98
N SER A 614 4.59 27.10 -31.42
CA SER A 614 5.39 26.01 -31.99
C SER A 614 4.64 24.69 -32.03
N ASP A 615 3.67 24.46 -31.16
CA ASP A 615 2.99 23.17 -31.01
C ASP A 615 2.17 22.82 -32.26
N ILE A 616 1.91 23.79 -33.14
CA ILE A 616 1.27 23.58 -34.44
C ILE A 616 1.98 22.53 -35.32
N SER A 617 3.30 22.38 -35.20
CA SER A 617 4.09 21.42 -35.97
C SER A 617 3.77 19.96 -35.62
N ASP A 618 3.17 19.71 -34.45
CA ASP A 618 2.76 18.36 -34.05
C ASP A 618 1.50 17.89 -34.78
N TYR A 619 0.78 18.83 -35.43
CA TYR A 619 -0.47 18.58 -36.13
C TYR A 619 -0.37 18.78 -37.63
N LEU A 620 0.40 19.76 -38.12
CA LEU A 620 0.44 20.16 -39.53
C LEU A 620 1.89 20.41 -39.99
N THR A 621 2.17 20.33 -41.30
CA THR A 621 3.45 20.80 -41.84
C THR A 621 3.43 22.32 -42.00
N CYS A 622 4.34 23.01 -41.30
CA CYS A 622 4.53 24.44 -41.41
C CYS A 622 5.97 24.82 -41.76
N GLU A 623 6.13 25.96 -42.44
CA GLU A 623 7.42 26.59 -42.70
C GLU A 623 7.56 27.87 -41.86
N ASP A 624 8.64 27.97 -41.09
CA ASP A 624 9.01 29.24 -40.46
C ASP A 624 9.48 30.23 -41.54
N ARG A 625 8.82 31.39 -41.61
CA ARG A 625 9.17 32.49 -42.51
C ARG A 625 9.22 33.82 -41.77
N THR A 626 9.82 34.82 -42.41
CA THR A 626 9.81 36.19 -41.92
C THR A 626 9.19 37.09 -42.97
N ASN A 627 8.07 37.73 -42.65
CA ASN A 627 7.39 38.67 -43.54
C ASN A 627 7.54 40.10 -43.02
N ARG A 628 7.39 41.08 -43.92
CA ARG A 628 7.25 42.48 -43.54
C ARG A 628 5.77 42.85 -43.42
N MET A 629 5.34 43.14 -42.20
CA MET A 629 4.00 43.65 -41.89
C MET A 629 4.16 45.02 -41.24
N GLU A 630 3.49 46.04 -41.78
CA GLU A 630 3.56 47.43 -41.30
C GLU A 630 5.00 47.96 -41.13
N GLY A 631 5.90 47.59 -42.06
CA GLY A 631 7.31 48.00 -42.03
C GLY A 631 8.22 47.23 -41.07
N LYS A 632 7.68 46.34 -40.22
CA LYS A 632 8.45 45.51 -39.28
C LYS A 632 8.60 44.08 -39.78
N LYS A 633 9.75 43.45 -39.51
CA LYS A 633 9.97 42.01 -39.75
C LYS A 633 9.24 41.22 -38.67
N VAL A 634 8.31 40.36 -39.06
CA VAL A 634 7.49 39.53 -38.17
C VAL A 634 7.69 38.06 -38.55
N ALA A 635 7.92 37.22 -37.55
CA ALA A 635 8.00 35.77 -37.73
C ALA A 635 6.59 35.19 -37.93
N VAL A 636 6.42 34.43 -39.00
CA VAL A 636 5.15 33.82 -39.40
C VAL A 636 5.35 32.33 -39.70
N PHE A 637 4.29 31.55 -39.54
CA PHE A 637 4.19 30.18 -40.01
C PHE A 637 3.38 30.18 -41.31
N ARG A 638 3.95 29.62 -42.38
CA ARG A 638 3.18 29.26 -43.58
C ARG A 638 2.70 27.83 -43.45
N ILE A 639 1.39 27.61 -43.58
CA ILE A 639 0.84 26.24 -43.57
C ILE A 639 1.13 25.60 -44.91
N ALA A 640 2.10 24.67 -44.95
CA ALA A 640 2.50 24.00 -46.18
C ALA A 640 1.57 22.83 -46.52
N SER A 641 1.11 22.10 -45.50
CA SER A 641 0.18 20.98 -45.67
C SER A 641 -0.65 20.73 -44.41
N HIS A 642 -1.85 20.17 -44.58
CA HIS A 642 -2.68 19.68 -43.48
C HIS A 642 -2.28 18.29 -42.98
N ILE A 643 -1.41 17.60 -43.72
CA ILE A 643 -0.80 16.33 -43.29
C ILE A 643 0.67 16.57 -42.97
N ARG A 644 1.26 15.73 -42.12
CA ARG A 644 2.66 15.86 -41.69
C ARG A 644 3.57 15.12 -42.67
N THR A 645 4.13 15.87 -43.60
CA THR A 645 4.85 15.43 -44.80
C THR A 645 6.35 15.28 -44.62
N LYS A 646 6.89 15.70 -43.49
CA LYS A 646 8.33 15.71 -43.22
C LYS A 646 8.81 14.37 -42.66
N ILE A 647 9.95 13.90 -43.17
CA ILE A 647 10.60 12.63 -42.79
C ILE A 647 12.12 12.80 -42.73
N SER A 648 12.81 11.95 -41.97
CA SER A 648 14.28 11.94 -41.93
C SER A 648 14.89 11.08 -43.02
N LEU A 649 15.88 11.64 -43.73
CA LEU A 649 16.74 10.97 -44.69
C LEU A 649 18.18 10.95 -44.19
N PHE A 650 18.84 9.82 -44.33
CA PHE A 650 20.21 9.56 -43.89
C PHE A 650 21.06 9.24 -45.12
N GLY A 651 22.28 9.80 -45.20
CA GLY A 651 23.19 9.55 -46.32
C GLY A 651 23.57 8.07 -46.49
N ARG A 652 23.55 7.32 -45.38
CA ARG A 652 23.67 5.86 -45.28
C ARG A 652 22.97 5.39 -44.00
N ILE A 653 22.58 4.11 -43.93
CA ILE A 653 21.82 3.58 -42.78
C ILE A 653 22.59 3.59 -41.44
N THR A 654 23.93 3.67 -41.50
CA THR A 654 24.83 3.73 -40.34
C THR A 654 25.11 5.17 -39.87
N ASP A 655 24.74 6.19 -40.64
CA ASP A 655 24.93 7.61 -40.27
C ASP A 655 23.82 8.09 -39.32
N ILE A 656 23.68 7.42 -38.18
CA ILE A 656 22.50 7.55 -37.32
C ILE A 656 22.40 8.88 -36.58
N ASN A 657 23.47 9.66 -36.53
CA ASN A 657 23.54 10.91 -35.75
C ASN A 657 23.30 12.17 -36.59
N HIS A 658 23.25 12.05 -37.93
CA HIS A 658 23.13 13.21 -38.84
C HIS A 658 21.95 13.05 -39.83
N PRO A 659 20.70 12.88 -39.36
CA PRO A 659 19.55 12.94 -40.26
C PRO A 659 19.37 14.33 -40.86
N GLU A 660 18.93 14.38 -42.11
CA GLU A 660 18.39 15.57 -42.74
C GLU A 660 16.88 15.46 -42.89
N GLU A 661 16.16 16.58 -42.75
CA GLU A 661 14.71 16.64 -42.90
C GLU A 661 14.31 16.89 -44.36
N TYR A 662 13.43 16.04 -44.91
CA TYR A 662 12.93 16.14 -46.28
C TYR A 662 11.41 16.06 -46.33
N GLU A 663 10.81 16.75 -47.30
CA GLU A 663 9.43 16.50 -47.72
C GLU A 663 9.34 15.13 -48.41
N ILE A 664 8.27 14.38 -48.09
CA ILE A 664 8.07 13.03 -48.61
C ILE A 664 8.11 12.97 -50.15
N ASP A 665 7.50 13.95 -50.82
CA ASP A 665 7.46 14.00 -52.28
C ASP A 665 8.85 14.20 -52.89
N LYS A 666 9.73 14.94 -52.22
CA LYS A 666 11.12 15.08 -52.65
C LYS A 666 11.88 13.76 -52.56
N VAL A 667 11.58 12.93 -51.55
CA VAL A 667 12.18 11.59 -51.43
C VAL A 667 11.64 10.65 -52.51
N LEU A 668 10.34 10.68 -52.81
CA LEU A 668 9.75 9.91 -53.91
C LEU A 668 10.32 10.34 -55.27
N ASP A 669 10.55 11.63 -55.49
CA ASP A 669 11.21 12.14 -56.69
C ASP A 669 12.64 11.62 -56.83
N ILE A 670 13.40 11.54 -55.74
CA ILE A 670 14.75 10.93 -55.73
C ILE A 670 14.67 9.45 -56.15
N ILE A 671 13.70 8.69 -55.62
CA ILE A 671 13.50 7.27 -55.98
C ILE A 671 13.14 7.12 -57.47
N LYS A 672 12.32 8.04 -58.00
CA LYS A 672 11.85 7.98 -59.39
C LYS A 672 12.90 8.41 -60.41
N THR A 673 13.66 9.45 -60.09
CA THR A 673 14.53 10.15 -61.07
C THR A 673 16.03 9.95 -60.81
N SER A 674 16.41 9.40 -59.66
CA SER A 674 17.81 9.34 -59.20
C SER A 674 18.48 10.72 -59.16
N SER A 675 17.73 11.79 -58.90
CA SER A 675 18.20 13.18 -58.90
C SER A 675 19.25 13.51 -57.82
N TYR A 676 19.42 12.65 -56.81
CA TYR A 676 20.38 12.81 -55.72
C TYR A 676 20.98 11.46 -55.31
N TYR A 677 22.12 11.47 -54.61
CA TYR A 677 22.81 10.29 -54.04
C TYR A 677 23.23 9.16 -55.00
N HIS A 678 23.11 9.35 -56.32
CA HIS A 678 23.39 8.34 -57.36
C HIS A 678 22.66 7.00 -57.08
N VAL A 679 21.38 7.07 -56.67
CA VAL A 679 20.63 5.90 -56.21
C VAL A 679 20.47 4.84 -57.30
N ALA A 680 20.30 5.22 -58.58
CA ALA A 680 20.18 4.26 -59.68
C ALA A 680 21.40 3.33 -59.80
N GLU A 681 22.61 3.88 -59.79
CA GLU A 681 23.86 3.11 -59.89
C GLU A 681 24.05 2.19 -58.68
N LYS A 682 23.76 2.70 -57.48
CA LYS A 682 23.89 1.93 -56.23
C LYS A 682 22.89 0.78 -56.17
N VAL A 683 21.64 1.00 -56.59
CA VAL A 683 20.59 -0.03 -56.62
C VAL A 683 20.89 -1.06 -57.71
N ASP A 684 21.40 -0.65 -58.86
CA ASP A 684 21.86 -1.58 -59.90
C ASP A 684 22.99 -2.49 -59.39
N ALA A 685 23.94 -1.95 -58.60
CA ALA A 685 24.96 -2.76 -57.93
C ALA A 685 24.36 -3.80 -56.97
N VAL A 686 23.31 -3.44 -56.21
CA VAL A 686 22.58 -4.38 -55.33
C VAL A 686 21.89 -5.48 -56.14
N ARG A 687 21.26 -5.15 -57.27
CA ARG A 687 20.54 -6.11 -58.13
C ARG A 687 21.48 -7.06 -58.88
N LYS A 688 22.69 -6.61 -59.21
CA LYS A 688 23.73 -7.43 -59.90
C LYS A 688 24.53 -8.35 -58.98
N ALA A 689 24.51 -8.11 -57.66
CA ALA A 689 25.21 -8.94 -56.69
C ALA A 689 24.64 -10.38 -56.68
N LYS A 690 25.52 -11.39 -56.78
CA LYS A 690 25.14 -12.81 -56.85
C LYS A 690 25.11 -13.51 -55.50
N LYS A 691 25.92 -13.06 -54.54
CA LYS A 691 25.99 -13.60 -53.18
C LYS A 691 25.27 -12.67 -52.22
N ASP A 692 24.62 -13.23 -51.21
CA ASP A 692 23.87 -12.44 -50.22
C ASP A 692 24.78 -11.48 -49.43
N GLU A 693 25.99 -11.90 -49.07
CA GLU A 693 26.99 -11.02 -48.42
C GLU A 693 27.33 -9.78 -49.27
N ASP A 694 27.55 -9.96 -50.57
CA ASP A 694 27.87 -8.85 -51.49
C ASP A 694 26.68 -7.92 -51.66
N LYS A 695 25.47 -8.49 -51.65
CA LYS A 695 24.21 -7.75 -51.73
C LYS A 695 23.99 -6.89 -50.50
N ASP A 696 24.26 -7.42 -49.31
CA ASP A 696 24.11 -6.67 -48.06
C ASP A 696 25.17 -5.58 -47.94
N LYS A 697 26.42 -5.84 -48.35
CA LYS A 697 27.47 -4.81 -48.47
C LYS A 697 27.07 -3.69 -49.44
N ALA A 698 26.44 -4.01 -50.56
CA ALA A 698 25.95 -3.02 -51.52
C ALA A 698 24.78 -2.19 -50.94
N LYS A 699 23.84 -2.83 -50.20
CA LYS A 699 22.74 -2.12 -49.54
C LYS A 699 23.23 -1.11 -48.51
N MET A 700 24.29 -1.41 -47.75
CA MET A 700 24.84 -0.47 -46.74
C MET A 700 25.30 0.87 -47.34
N LYS A 701 25.55 0.94 -48.65
CA LYS A 701 25.93 2.18 -49.37
C LYS A 701 24.73 3.03 -49.83
N LEU A 702 23.52 2.50 -49.70
CA LEU A 702 22.30 3.21 -50.04
C LEU A 702 21.93 4.20 -48.93
N PRO A 703 21.36 5.38 -49.30
CA PRO A 703 20.68 6.22 -48.35
C PRO A 703 19.54 5.45 -47.66
N ALA A 704 19.18 5.89 -46.45
CA ALA A 704 18.07 5.29 -45.72
C ALA A 704 17.08 6.36 -45.27
N VAL A 705 15.79 6.05 -45.26
CA VAL A 705 14.71 6.95 -44.87
C VAL A 705 13.89 6.35 -43.73
N THR A 706 13.46 7.19 -42.79
CA THR A 706 12.49 6.81 -41.76
C THR A 706 11.15 7.46 -42.07
N TRP A 707 10.22 6.69 -42.63
CA TRP A 707 8.93 7.22 -43.10
C TRP A 707 8.05 7.76 -41.98
N ASN A 708 8.22 7.25 -40.76
CA ASN A 708 7.35 7.48 -39.61
C ASN A 708 7.52 8.85 -38.94
N GLY A 709 8.50 9.64 -39.37
CA GLY A 709 8.74 10.95 -38.76
C GLY A 709 10.12 11.52 -39.00
N THR A 710 10.33 12.67 -38.37
CA THR A 710 11.62 13.33 -38.26
C THR A 710 12.24 13.00 -36.92
N PHE A 711 13.54 12.71 -36.92
CA PHE A 711 14.27 12.31 -35.74
C PHE A 711 15.54 13.14 -35.60
N LYS A 712 15.97 13.35 -34.35
CA LYS A 712 17.28 13.95 -34.07
C LYS A 712 18.42 12.98 -34.36
N THR A 713 18.19 11.70 -34.06
CA THR A 713 19.06 10.57 -34.37
C THR A 713 18.18 9.39 -34.77
N LYS A 714 18.71 8.35 -35.43
CA LYS A 714 17.95 7.14 -35.80
C LYS A 714 17.62 6.28 -34.57
N ASN A 715 16.85 6.82 -33.64
CA ASN A 715 16.39 6.18 -32.42
C ASN A 715 14.96 6.64 -32.09
N ARG A 716 14.09 5.70 -31.71
CA ARG A 716 12.67 5.98 -31.39
C ARG A 716 12.51 7.06 -30.31
N ASN A 717 13.42 7.11 -29.34
CA ASN A 717 13.35 8.06 -28.24
C ASN A 717 13.70 9.48 -28.70
N ASP A 718 14.29 9.64 -29.88
CA ASP A 718 14.71 10.93 -30.45
C ASP A 718 13.80 11.45 -31.57
N LEU A 719 12.56 10.94 -31.64
CA LEU A 719 11.49 11.51 -32.47
C LEU A 719 11.32 13.01 -32.17
N ILE A 720 11.27 13.81 -33.23
CA ILE A 720 10.97 15.26 -33.19
C ILE A 720 9.52 15.46 -33.59
N HIS A 721 9.13 15.05 -34.80
CA HIS A 721 7.74 15.10 -35.28
C HIS A 721 7.33 13.76 -35.88
N TYR A 722 6.16 13.27 -35.48
CA TYR A 722 5.55 12.08 -36.07
C TYR A 722 4.94 12.43 -37.43
N SER A 723 5.24 11.65 -38.47
CA SER A 723 4.68 11.92 -39.81
C SER A 723 3.25 11.39 -39.93
N SER A 724 2.59 11.70 -41.05
CA SER A 724 1.33 11.05 -41.45
C SER A 724 1.56 9.82 -42.33
N PHE A 725 2.79 9.28 -42.36
CA PHE A 725 3.18 8.22 -43.28
C PHE A 725 3.89 7.07 -42.56
N THR A 726 3.64 5.86 -43.03
CA THR A 726 4.43 4.67 -42.67
C THR A 726 4.75 3.88 -43.94
N ALA A 727 5.58 2.86 -43.85
CA ALA A 727 5.88 1.98 -44.97
C ALA A 727 5.59 0.51 -44.63
N LEU A 728 5.02 -0.20 -45.58
CA LEU A 728 4.86 -1.66 -45.55
C LEU A 728 5.77 -2.28 -46.62
N ASP A 729 6.48 -3.33 -46.22
CA ASP A 729 7.34 -4.11 -47.12
C ASP A 729 6.64 -5.38 -47.59
N PHE A 730 6.69 -5.60 -48.90
CA PHE A 730 6.20 -6.80 -49.55
C PHE A 730 7.36 -7.43 -50.33
N ASP A 731 7.85 -8.57 -49.84
CA ASP A 731 9.01 -9.26 -50.40
C ASP A 731 8.60 -10.60 -51.04
N HIS A 732 9.51 -11.17 -51.83
CA HIS A 732 9.35 -12.48 -52.46
C HIS A 732 8.14 -12.59 -53.41
N ILE A 733 7.70 -11.48 -53.99
CA ILE A 733 6.65 -11.46 -55.01
C ILE A 733 7.18 -12.15 -56.27
N GLN A 734 6.42 -13.11 -56.81
CA GLN A 734 6.76 -13.78 -58.05
C GLN A 734 6.80 -12.76 -59.21
N PRO A 735 7.82 -12.78 -60.10
CA PRO A 735 7.96 -11.80 -61.17
C PRO A 735 6.70 -11.64 -62.04
N GLU A 736 5.99 -12.74 -62.30
CA GLU A 736 4.79 -12.76 -63.13
C GLU A 736 3.58 -12.11 -62.43
N LYS A 737 3.62 -11.99 -61.10
CA LYS A 737 2.55 -11.42 -60.26
C LYS A 737 2.80 -9.97 -59.87
N MET A 738 3.96 -9.40 -60.15
CA MET A 738 4.32 -8.02 -59.76
C MET A 738 3.28 -7.01 -60.26
N ASP A 739 2.89 -7.06 -61.53
CA ASP A 739 1.91 -6.12 -62.10
C ASP A 739 0.52 -6.25 -61.46
N GLU A 740 0.08 -7.47 -61.18
CA GLU A 740 -1.19 -7.74 -60.50
C GLU A 740 -1.16 -7.25 -59.04
N PHE A 741 -0.05 -7.50 -58.34
CA PHE A 741 0.17 -7.05 -56.97
C PHE A 741 0.19 -5.51 -56.88
N GLY A 742 0.82 -4.85 -57.85
CA GLY A 742 0.79 -3.40 -57.99
C GLY A 742 -0.64 -2.87 -58.12
N LYS A 743 -1.45 -3.45 -59.01
CA LYS A 743 -2.88 -3.08 -59.15
C LYS A 743 -3.69 -3.34 -57.89
N TRP A 744 -3.39 -4.42 -57.16
CA TRP A 744 -4.01 -4.70 -55.88
C TRP A 744 -3.68 -3.61 -54.85
N LEU A 745 -2.42 -3.15 -54.75
CA LEU A 745 -2.03 -2.02 -53.89
C LEU A 745 -2.79 -0.73 -54.27
N GLN A 746 -2.99 -0.47 -55.57
CA GLN A 746 -3.75 0.70 -56.04
C GLN A 746 -5.22 0.69 -55.60
N SER A 747 -5.78 -0.46 -55.23
CA SER A 747 -7.17 -0.57 -54.77
C SER A 747 -7.40 -0.01 -53.36
N PHE A 748 -6.32 0.26 -52.60
CA PHE A 748 -6.39 0.81 -51.25
C PHE A 748 -6.20 2.33 -51.28
N PRO A 749 -7.22 3.13 -50.90
CA PRO A 749 -7.12 4.60 -50.92
C PRO A 749 -5.98 5.15 -50.06
N CYS A 750 -5.60 4.44 -48.99
CA CYS A 750 -4.53 4.81 -48.08
C CYS A 750 -3.11 4.56 -48.61
N VAL A 751 -2.95 3.83 -49.71
CA VAL A 751 -1.64 3.71 -50.37
C VAL A 751 -1.35 5.03 -51.06
N TYR A 752 -0.37 5.76 -50.53
CA TYR A 752 0.09 7.04 -51.05
C TYR A 752 0.98 6.87 -52.28
N ALA A 753 1.90 5.90 -52.22
CA ALA A 753 2.78 5.54 -53.31
C ALA A 753 3.30 4.11 -53.11
N TYR A 754 3.74 3.45 -54.18
CA TYR A 754 4.54 2.23 -54.06
C TYR A 754 5.63 2.18 -55.13
N TYR A 755 6.71 1.46 -54.82
CA TYR A 755 7.85 1.32 -55.71
C TYR A 755 8.60 0.00 -55.48
N VAL A 756 9.33 -0.46 -56.50
CA VAL A 756 10.10 -1.71 -56.44
C VAL A 756 11.25 -1.58 -55.42
N THR A 757 11.39 -2.56 -54.52
CA THR A 757 12.45 -2.56 -53.49
C THR A 757 13.87 -2.63 -54.08
N PRO A 758 14.93 -2.28 -53.33
CA PRO A 758 16.31 -2.32 -53.86
C PRO A 758 16.73 -3.70 -54.38
N SER A 759 16.17 -4.77 -53.80
CA SER A 759 16.42 -6.15 -54.20
C SER A 759 15.81 -6.53 -55.56
N GLY A 760 14.81 -5.76 -56.03
CA GLY A 760 14.06 -6.04 -57.25
C GLY A 760 13.00 -7.14 -57.14
N LYS A 761 12.75 -7.67 -55.93
CA LYS A 761 11.89 -8.86 -55.71
C LYS A 761 10.60 -8.55 -54.92
N GLY A 762 10.19 -7.30 -54.88
CA GLY A 762 9.11 -6.86 -54.00
C GLY A 762 8.73 -5.40 -54.20
N TYR A 763 7.69 -4.97 -53.50
CA TYR A 763 7.23 -3.59 -53.42
C TYR A 763 7.36 -3.05 -52.01
N LYS A 764 7.70 -1.77 -51.89
CA LYS A 764 7.44 -1.00 -50.67
C LYS A 764 6.25 -0.09 -50.91
N ALA A 765 5.22 -0.19 -50.09
CA ALA A 765 4.06 0.69 -50.13
C ALA A 765 4.16 1.73 -49.01
N ILE A 766 3.99 2.99 -49.37
CA ILE A 766 3.92 4.12 -48.43
C ILE A 766 2.44 4.35 -48.12
N ILE A 767 2.09 4.27 -46.84
CA ILE A 767 0.72 4.36 -46.37
C ILE A 767 0.49 5.71 -45.70
N LEU A 768 -0.55 6.41 -46.11
CA LEU A 768 -1.05 7.64 -45.48
C LEU A 768 -2.00 7.26 -44.33
N HIS A 769 -1.83 7.88 -43.15
CA HIS A 769 -2.67 7.65 -41.98
C HIS A 769 -2.99 8.94 -41.22
N ASP A 770 -4.03 8.92 -40.38
CA ASP A 770 -4.44 10.05 -39.54
C ASP A 770 -4.12 9.89 -38.03
N ASN A 771 -3.29 8.91 -37.65
CA ASN A 771 -2.82 8.81 -36.27
C ASN A 771 -1.91 9.99 -35.88
N TYR A 772 -2.29 10.77 -34.86
CA TYR A 772 -1.49 11.88 -34.33
C TYR A 772 -0.57 11.50 -33.16
N GLU A 773 -0.74 10.32 -32.57
CA GLU A 773 -0.06 9.91 -31.35
C GLU A 773 0.99 8.82 -31.64
N PRO A 774 2.31 9.13 -31.61
CA PRO A 774 3.36 8.18 -31.93
C PRO A 774 3.39 6.96 -30.99
N LEU A 775 2.87 7.06 -29.76
CA LEU A 775 2.80 5.91 -28.85
C LEU A 775 1.85 4.81 -29.35
N TYR A 776 0.90 5.15 -30.23
CA TYR A 776 0.02 4.19 -30.90
C TYR A 776 0.59 3.66 -32.23
N HIS A 777 1.82 4.02 -32.60
CA HIS A 777 2.45 3.59 -33.87
C HIS A 777 2.37 2.08 -34.09
N TYR A 778 2.68 1.28 -33.07
CA TYR A 778 2.67 -0.18 -33.17
C TYR A 778 1.25 -0.75 -33.33
N ASP A 779 0.25 -0.12 -32.72
CA ASP A 779 -1.15 -0.52 -32.89
C ASP A 779 -1.64 -0.19 -34.30
N LEU A 780 -1.36 1.02 -34.79
CA LEU A 780 -1.58 1.41 -36.18
C LEU A 780 -0.94 0.43 -37.16
N TYR A 781 0.34 0.11 -36.95
CA TYR A 781 1.07 -0.80 -37.85
C TYR A 781 0.44 -2.20 -37.84
N ASN A 782 0.05 -2.72 -36.68
CA ASN A 782 -0.65 -4.00 -36.58
C ASN A 782 -2.02 -4.00 -37.27
N GLN A 783 -2.75 -2.88 -37.25
CA GLN A 783 -4.00 -2.75 -38.00
C GLN A 783 -3.75 -2.74 -39.52
N LEU A 784 -2.68 -2.08 -39.97
CA LEU A 784 -2.29 -2.09 -41.38
C LEU A 784 -1.85 -3.50 -41.83
N LEU A 785 -1.07 -4.22 -41.03
CA LEU A 785 -0.71 -5.62 -41.32
C LEU A 785 -1.95 -6.51 -41.49
N LYS A 786 -3.02 -6.25 -40.72
CA LYS A 786 -4.30 -6.97 -40.86
C LYS A 786 -5.11 -6.52 -42.08
N LEU A 787 -5.06 -5.24 -42.43
CA LEU A 787 -5.77 -4.70 -43.59
C LEU A 787 -5.24 -5.28 -44.91
N PHE A 788 -3.91 -5.37 -45.02
CA PHE A 788 -3.22 -5.87 -46.21
C PHE A 788 -2.97 -7.39 -46.19
N ASP A 789 -3.27 -8.08 -45.08
CA ASP A 789 -2.90 -9.48 -44.76
C ASP A 789 -2.70 -10.40 -45.98
N CYS A 790 -1.44 -10.58 -46.37
CA CYS A 790 -1.03 -11.43 -47.49
C CYS A 790 0.28 -12.18 -47.17
N PRO A 791 0.61 -13.27 -47.89
CA PRO A 791 1.85 -14.03 -47.66
C PRO A 791 3.13 -13.23 -47.89
N GLU A 792 3.10 -12.25 -48.80
CA GLU A 792 4.26 -11.47 -49.22
C GLU A 792 4.61 -10.33 -48.26
N ILE A 793 3.75 -9.99 -47.30
CA ILE A 793 4.00 -8.88 -46.35
C ILE A 793 5.04 -9.25 -45.29
N ASP A 794 6.07 -8.42 -45.12
CA ASP A 794 7.04 -8.57 -44.05
C ASP A 794 6.47 -8.05 -42.72
N LYS A 795 6.32 -8.95 -41.75
CA LYS A 795 5.76 -8.67 -40.42
C LYS A 795 6.80 -8.18 -39.41
N SER A 796 8.10 -8.17 -39.78
CA SER A 796 9.19 -7.82 -38.87
C SER A 796 9.53 -6.32 -38.83
N THR A 797 9.04 -5.52 -39.79
CA THR A 797 9.47 -4.14 -40.04
C THR A 797 8.66 -3.07 -39.27
N THR A 798 8.35 -3.29 -37.99
CA THR A 798 7.37 -2.48 -37.22
C THR A 798 7.95 -1.30 -36.42
N ASP A 799 9.26 -1.10 -36.41
CA ASP A 799 9.90 -0.11 -35.51
C ASP A 799 9.62 1.35 -35.89
N LEU A 800 9.35 2.19 -34.88
CA LEU A 800 9.08 3.61 -35.08
C LEU A 800 10.22 4.35 -35.80
N ALA A 801 11.48 4.06 -35.49
CA ALA A 801 12.65 4.66 -36.15
C ALA A 801 13.26 3.75 -37.24
N ARG A 802 12.46 2.84 -37.84
CA ARG A 802 12.95 1.90 -38.84
C ARG A 802 13.51 2.63 -40.06
N GLY A 803 14.81 2.41 -40.31
CA GLY A 803 15.47 2.89 -41.52
C GLY A 803 15.17 1.97 -42.70
N ASN A 804 14.70 2.56 -43.79
CA ASN A 804 14.36 1.86 -45.03
C ASN A 804 15.35 2.27 -46.12
N PHE A 805 16.04 1.33 -46.74
CA PHE A 805 16.95 1.65 -47.84
C PHE A 805 16.18 2.28 -49.01
N LEU A 806 16.71 3.39 -49.54
CA LEU A 806 16.19 4.02 -50.75
C LEU A 806 16.38 3.08 -51.94
N SER A 807 15.38 3.02 -52.82
CA SER A 807 15.42 2.26 -54.06
C SER A 807 15.46 3.20 -55.26
N TYR A 808 15.52 2.61 -56.45
CA TYR A 808 15.35 3.30 -57.72
C TYR A 808 14.27 2.58 -58.55
N ASP A 809 13.23 3.33 -58.90
CA ASP A 809 12.10 2.85 -59.69
C ASP A 809 11.50 4.00 -60.54
N PRO A 810 11.83 4.08 -61.85
CA PRO A 810 11.27 5.09 -62.72
C PRO A 810 9.75 4.94 -62.93
N ASN A 811 9.20 3.76 -62.63
CA ASN A 811 7.78 3.43 -62.75
C ASN A 811 7.04 3.55 -61.40
N LEU A 812 7.64 4.19 -60.40
CA LEU A 812 7.00 4.49 -59.11
C LEU A 812 5.60 5.05 -59.33
N TRP A 813 4.61 4.39 -58.72
CA TRP A 813 3.23 4.83 -58.76
C TRP A 813 2.93 5.71 -57.53
N LYS A 814 2.26 6.82 -57.78
CA LYS A 814 1.76 7.74 -56.73
C LYS A 814 0.26 7.90 -56.92
N ASN A 815 -0.48 7.78 -55.83
CA ASN A 815 -1.92 7.92 -55.82
C ASN A 815 -2.31 9.38 -56.12
N PRO A 816 -3.15 9.67 -57.13
CA PRO A 816 -3.60 11.01 -57.43
C PRO A 816 -4.54 11.61 -56.37
N ASP A 817 -5.25 10.78 -55.61
CA ASP A 817 -6.23 11.21 -54.60
C ASP A 817 -6.20 10.28 -53.37
N PRO A 818 -5.15 10.37 -52.54
CA PRO A 818 -4.98 9.48 -51.39
C PRO A 818 -5.90 9.88 -50.22
N GLU A 819 -6.59 8.90 -49.65
CA GLU A 819 -7.37 9.07 -48.41
C GLU A 819 -6.64 8.43 -47.23
N PRO A 820 -6.45 9.11 -46.09
CA PRO A 820 -5.75 8.53 -44.95
C PRO A 820 -6.47 7.30 -44.41
N PHE A 821 -5.72 6.27 -44.04
CA PHE A 821 -6.22 5.21 -43.19
C PHE A 821 -6.70 5.81 -41.86
N HIS A 822 -7.99 5.66 -41.58
CA HIS A 822 -8.60 6.16 -40.34
C HIS A 822 -8.24 5.25 -39.16
N PHE A 823 -7.33 5.72 -38.31
CA PHE A 823 -6.85 4.99 -37.17
C PHE A 823 -7.79 5.16 -35.96
N VAL A 824 -8.26 4.03 -35.45
CA VAL A 824 -8.98 3.96 -34.18
C VAL A 824 -8.18 3.07 -33.23
N PRO A 825 -7.69 3.58 -32.09
CA PRO A 825 -6.93 2.77 -31.14
C PRO A 825 -7.68 1.51 -30.72
N SER A 826 -6.99 0.37 -30.73
CA SER A 826 -7.52 -0.92 -30.24
C SER A 826 -7.67 -0.93 -28.71
N THR A 827 -6.93 -0.06 -28.01
CA THR A 827 -6.90 0.05 -26.55
C THR A 827 -6.95 1.51 -26.08
N SER A 828 -7.53 1.73 -24.89
CA SER A 828 -7.62 3.07 -24.29
C SER A 828 -6.27 3.66 -23.86
N GLU A 829 -5.25 2.82 -23.69
CA GLU A 829 -3.87 3.24 -23.41
C GLU A 829 -2.92 2.50 -24.38
N PRO A 830 -1.85 3.16 -24.85
CA PRO A 830 -0.91 2.55 -25.79
C PRO A 830 -0.10 1.43 -25.13
N ILE A 831 -0.01 0.28 -25.79
CA ILE A 831 0.87 -0.82 -25.40
C ILE A 831 2.22 -0.61 -26.11
N ILE A 832 3.26 -0.26 -25.36
CA ILE A 832 4.61 -0.06 -25.93
C ILE A 832 5.37 -1.40 -25.90
N PRO A 833 5.60 -2.07 -27.04
CA PRO A 833 6.26 -3.37 -27.10
C PRO A 833 7.72 -3.31 -26.62
N GLU A 834 8.25 -4.47 -26.18
CA GLU A 834 9.70 -4.65 -26.00
C GLU A 834 10.33 -4.75 -27.39
N THR A 835 10.94 -3.66 -27.84
CA THR A 835 11.61 -3.56 -29.14
C THR A 835 13.03 -4.11 -29.09
N VAL A 836 13.51 -4.66 -30.20
CA VAL A 836 14.92 -5.01 -30.36
C VAL A 836 15.74 -3.71 -30.37
N THR A 837 16.95 -3.73 -29.79
CA THR A 837 17.89 -2.62 -29.86
C THR A 837 19.08 -3.02 -30.71
N GLU A 838 19.55 -2.11 -31.56
CA GLU A 838 20.63 -2.35 -32.53
C GLU A 838 21.89 -1.56 -32.14
N THR A 839 23.08 -2.09 -32.40
CA THR A 839 24.38 -1.47 -32.16
C THR A 839 25.20 -1.44 -33.45
N ILE A 840 25.89 -0.33 -33.71
CA ILE A 840 26.83 -0.21 -34.83
C ILE A 840 28.20 -0.70 -34.37
N ILE A 841 28.75 -1.68 -35.10
CA ILE A 841 30.06 -2.28 -34.86
C ILE A 841 30.89 -2.29 -36.17
N LYS A 842 32.17 -2.66 -36.06
CA LYS A 842 33.02 -3.01 -37.22
C LYS A 842 33.21 -4.52 -37.29
N ASP A 843 33.19 -5.07 -38.49
CA ASP A 843 33.61 -6.46 -38.74
C ASP A 843 35.15 -6.61 -38.78
N GLU A 844 35.63 -7.85 -38.91
CA GLU A 844 37.08 -8.17 -38.99
C GLU A 844 37.78 -7.51 -40.19
N ALA A 845 37.03 -7.03 -41.18
CA ALA A 845 37.52 -6.34 -42.37
C ALA A 845 37.28 -4.81 -42.32
N GLU A 846 37.03 -4.26 -41.13
CA GLU A 846 36.77 -2.84 -40.83
C GLU A 846 35.52 -2.23 -41.46
N ASN A 847 34.59 -3.03 -41.97
CA ASN A 847 33.34 -2.50 -42.53
C ASN A 847 32.32 -2.23 -41.41
N GLU A 848 31.57 -1.14 -41.54
CA GLU A 848 30.47 -0.81 -40.63
C GLU A 848 29.31 -1.79 -40.82
N MET A 849 28.81 -2.36 -39.72
CA MET A 849 27.62 -3.20 -39.73
C MET A 849 26.72 -2.93 -38.53
N ILE A 850 25.44 -3.30 -38.65
CA ILE A 850 24.44 -3.20 -37.59
C ILE A 850 24.22 -4.59 -37.00
N THR A 851 24.20 -4.71 -35.68
CA THR A 851 23.98 -5.97 -34.96
C THR A 851 22.91 -5.80 -33.88
N GLU A 852 22.02 -6.77 -33.75
CA GLU A 852 21.01 -6.81 -32.69
C GLU A 852 21.65 -7.12 -31.33
N ASP A 853 21.21 -6.41 -30.28
CA ASP A 853 21.65 -6.70 -28.92
C ASP A 853 20.96 -7.95 -28.35
N ASP A 854 21.63 -8.64 -27.42
CA ASP A 854 21.05 -9.75 -26.67
C ASP A 854 19.69 -9.38 -26.06
N SER A 855 18.71 -10.29 -26.11
CA SER A 855 17.34 -10.02 -25.67
C SER A 855 17.23 -9.45 -24.25
N TYR A 856 18.10 -9.89 -23.33
CA TYR A 856 18.16 -9.38 -21.96
C TYR A 856 18.75 -7.96 -21.89
N VAL A 857 19.74 -7.65 -22.72
CA VAL A 857 20.33 -6.31 -22.86
C VAL A 857 19.32 -5.35 -23.48
N ALA A 858 18.63 -5.77 -24.54
CA ALA A 858 17.57 -4.98 -25.18
C ALA A 858 16.44 -4.66 -24.20
N LYS A 859 15.98 -5.64 -23.41
CA LYS A 859 14.99 -5.43 -22.34
C LYS A 859 15.46 -4.43 -21.28
N PHE A 860 16.73 -4.51 -20.88
CA PHE A 860 17.32 -3.55 -19.94
C PHE A 860 17.39 -2.13 -20.52
N LEU A 861 17.88 -1.97 -21.75
CA LEU A 861 17.94 -0.68 -22.45
C LEU A 861 16.54 -0.07 -22.62
N ASN A 862 15.55 -0.87 -23.03
CA ASN A 862 14.14 -0.43 -23.10
C ASN A 862 13.63 0.08 -21.75
N THR A 863 14.06 -0.52 -20.64
CA THR A 863 13.69 -0.08 -19.28
C THR A 863 14.33 1.26 -18.90
N LEU A 864 15.58 1.49 -19.31
CA LEU A 864 16.29 2.76 -19.06
C LEU A 864 15.57 3.96 -19.70
N SER A 865 14.86 3.76 -20.81
CA SER A 865 14.13 4.85 -21.47
C SER A 865 13.00 5.41 -20.60
N ARG A 866 12.49 4.59 -19.67
CA ARG A 866 11.32 4.87 -18.82
C ARG A 866 11.71 5.24 -17.38
N GLN A 867 12.95 5.01 -16.97
CA GLN A 867 13.41 5.16 -15.58
C GLN A 867 14.63 6.06 -15.46
N VAL A 868 14.80 6.66 -14.28
CA VAL A 868 16.03 7.38 -13.93
C VAL A 868 16.94 6.41 -13.21
N VAL A 869 18.02 5.98 -13.89
CA VAL A 869 19.01 5.03 -13.34
C VAL A 869 20.38 5.70 -13.25
N SER A 870 21.19 5.43 -12.21
CA SER A 870 22.58 5.93 -12.09
C SER A 870 23.58 5.12 -12.94
N ASP A 871 24.75 5.70 -13.26
CA ASP A 871 25.81 5.02 -14.00
C ASP A 871 26.30 3.75 -13.27
N ASP A 872 26.44 3.81 -11.94
CA ASP A 872 26.86 2.68 -11.11
C ASP A 872 25.84 1.53 -11.13
N SER A 873 24.55 1.87 -11.09
CA SER A 873 23.48 0.88 -11.21
C SER A 873 23.49 0.22 -12.59
N ILE A 874 23.71 0.99 -13.66
CA ILE A 874 23.81 0.47 -15.03
C ILE A 874 24.99 -0.49 -15.16
N ILE A 875 26.18 -0.06 -14.75
CA ILE A 875 27.41 -0.86 -14.80
C ILE A 875 27.25 -2.16 -14.01
N ARG A 876 26.68 -2.10 -12.80
CA ARG A 876 26.44 -3.27 -11.95
C ARG A 876 25.47 -4.27 -12.57
N ILE A 877 24.38 -3.79 -13.18
CA ILE A 877 23.37 -4.66 -13.81
C ILE A 877 23.98 -5.33 -15.04
N LEU A 878 24.62 -4.57 -15.92
CA LEU A 878 25.30 -5.10 -17.11
C LEU A 878 26.43 -6.07 -16.73
N GLY A 879 27.17 -5.82 -15.65
CA GLY A 879 28.20 -6.73 -15.15
C GLY A 879 27.69 -8.08 -14.64
N LYS A 880 26.41 -8.19 -14.25
CA LYS A 880 25.79 -9.48 -13.93
C LYS A 880 25.41 -10.26 -15.18
N ILE A 881 25.12 -9.57 -16.28
CA ILE A 881 24.70 -10.14 -17.56
C ILE A 881 25.93 -10.60 -18.36
N TRP A 882 26.97 -9.76 -18.38
CA TRP A 882 28.20 -9.98 -19.13
C TRP A 882 29.20 -10.85 -18.37
N THR A 883 28.98 -12.16 -18.41
CA THR A 883 29.82 -13.15 -17.72
C THR A 883 31.02 -13.65 -18.55
N GLY A 884 31.42 -12.92 -19.59
CA GLY A 884 32.53 -13.29 -20.49
C GLY A 884 32.26 -14.45 -21.46
N LYS A 885 31.05 -15.04 -21.49
CA LYS A 885 30.69 -16.14 -22.41
C LYS A 885 30.74 -15.75 -23.89
N SER A 886 30.48 -14.48 -24.19
CA SER A 886 30.53 -13.88 -25.53
C SER A 886 31.94 -13.76 -26.12
N LEU A 887 33.00 -13.95 -25.31
CA LEU A 887 34.39 -13.97 -25.78
C LEU A 887 34.67 -15.07 -26.82
N ALA A 888 33.79 -16.09 -26.92
CA ALA A 888 33.82 -17.10 -27.97
C ALA A 888 33.62 -16.51 -29.38
N ASN A 889 33.00 -15.33 -29.51
CA ASN A 889 32.77 -14.61 -30.77
C ASN A 889 33.92 -13.62 -31.12
N GLY A 890 35.04 -13.68 -30.40
CA GLY A 890 36.21 -12.81 -30.58
C GLY A 890 36.25 -11.61 -29.60
N ARG A 891 37.45 -11.29 -29.10
CA ARG A 891 37.67 -10.23 -28.10
C ARG A 891 37.29 -8.83 -28.61
N ASN A 892 37.62 -8.53 -29.86
CA ASN A 892 37.36 -7.23 -30.48
C ASN A 892 35.85 -6.98 -30.64
N ASN A 893 35.12 -7.91 -31.27
CA ASN A 893 33.67 -7.80 -31.47
C ASN A 893 32.90 -7.70 -30.14
N THR A 894 33.32 -8.48 -29.13
CA THR A 894 32.72 -8.43 -27.78
C THR A 894 32.93 -7.07 -27.11
N ALA A 895 34.15 -6.53 -27.13
CA ALA A 895 34.45 -5.23 -26.57
C ALA A 895 33.69 -4.10 -27.30
N MET A 896 33.57 -4.18 -28.62
CA MET A 896 32.82 -3.23 -29.44
C MET A 896 31.33 -3.22 -29.11
N SER A 897 30.72 -4.40 -28.96
CA SER A 897 29.32 -4.55 -28.54
C SER A 897 29.10 -3.95 -27.14
N TYR A 898 29.95 -4.29 -26.16
CA TYR A 898 29.84 -3.73 -24.80
C TYR A 898 30.00 -2.21 -24.78
N ALA A 899 30.95 -1.67 -25.54
CA ALA A 899 31.16 -0.24 -25.66
C ALA A 899 29.93 0.48 -26.26
N GLY A 900 29.33 -0.11 -27.30
CA GLY A 900 28.09 0.38 -27.92
C GLY A 900 26.90 0.38 -26.95
N VAL A 901 26.70 -0.71 -26.20
CA VAL A 901 25.63 -0.81 -25.19
C VAL A 901 25.82 0.23 -24.07
N LEU A 902 27.04 0.39 -23.55
CA LEU A 902 27.32 1.40 -22.51
C LEU A 902 27.15 2.83 -23.04
N CYS A 903 27.52 3.08 -24.29
CA CYS A 903 27.27 4.35 -24.97
C CYS A 903 25.77 4.65 -25.02
N LYS A 904 24.94 3.72 -25.51
CA LYS A 904 23.47 3.87 -25.58
C LYS A 904 22.81 4.01 -24.21
N ALA A 905 23.34 3.31 -23.19
CA ALA A 905 22.92 3.45 -21.80
C ALA A 905 23.37 4.78 -21.17
N GLY A 906 24.25 5.54 -21.83
CA GLY A 906 24.67 6.87 -21.40
C GLY A 906 25.68 6.86 -20.25
N VAL A 907 26.50 5.81 -20.17
CA VAL A 907 27.63 5.73 -19.20
C VAL A 907 28.79 6.55 -19.73
N GLU A 908 29.43 7.38 -18.92
CA GLU A 908 30.55 8.18 -19.40
C GLU A 908 31.72 7.33 -19.92
N LYS A 909 32.35 7.81 -20.99
CA LYS A 909 33.40 7.12 -21.75
C LYS A 909 34.52 6.53 -20.88
N ASN A 910 35.06 7.33 -19.95
CA ASN A 910 36.13 6.89 -19.05
C ASN A 910 35.67 5.75 -18.13
N ARG A 911 34.42 5.83 -17.64
CA ARG A 911 33.84 4.79 -16.76
C ARG A 911 33.56 3.52 -17.54
N ALA A 912 33.06 3.65 -18.77
CA ALA A 912 32.84 2.51 -19.67
C ALA A 912 34.16 1.80 -20.00
N LYS A 913 35.23 2.57 -20.31
CA LYS A 913 36.57 2.04 -20.54
C LYS A 913 37.06 1.22 -19.34
N SER A 914 37.09 1.83 -18.15
CA SER A 914 37.54 1.14 -16.93
C SER A 914 36.70 -0.08 -16.57
N PHE A 915 35.43 -0.12 -16.96
CA PHE A 915 34.56 -1.28 -16.72
C PHE A 915 34.83 -2.42 -17.70
N ILE A 916 34.98 -2.14 -18.99
CA ILE A 916 35.27 -3.17 -19.99
C ILE A 916 36.68 -3.74 -19.78
N GLU A 917 37.68 -2.93 -19.44
CA GLU A 917 39.04 -3.41 -19.12
C GLU A 917 39.06 -4.39 -17.93
N LYS A 918 38.13 -4.24 -16.97
CA LYS A 918 37.96 -5.23 -15.88
C LYS A 918 37.34 -6.54 -16.35
N LEU A 919 36.50 -6.51 -17.38
CA LEU A 919 35.84 -7.70 -17.93
C LEU A 919 36.73 -8.42 -18.95
N ILE A 920 37.58 -7.68 -19.67
CA ILE A 920 38.51 -8.18 -20.68
C ILE A 920 39.91 -7.67 -20.34
N PRO A 921 40.59 -8.27 -19.35
CA PRO A 921 41.93 -7.87 -18.96
C PRO A 921 42.92 -8.03 -20.13
N ASP A 922 43.95 -7.18 -20.15
CA ASP A 922 45.07 -7.19 -21.12
C ASP A 922 44.67 -6.95 -22.59
N PHE A 923 43.57 -6.23 -22.85
CA PHE A 923 43.14 -5.82 -24.18
C PHE A 923 42.94 -4.31 -24.23
N ASP A 924 43.70 -3.60 -25.08
CA ASP A 924 43.53 -2.15 -25.26
C ASP A 924 42.27 -1.87 -26.09
N ILE A 925 41.29 -1.25 -25.43
CA ILE A 925 39.99 -0.91 -26.02
C ILE A 925 39.86 0.58 -26.34
N THR A 926 40.95 1.35 -26.29
CA THR A 926 40.90 2.82 -26.45
C THR A 926 40.24 3.21 -27.77
N GLU A 927 40.69 2.65 -28.89
CA GLU A 927 40.11 2.91 -30.21
C GLU A 927 38.68 2.39 -30.34
N ILE A 928 38.36 1.26 -29.68
CA ILE A 928 37.02 0.68 -29.65
C ILE A 928 36.03 1.61 -28.94
N ILE A 929 36.44 2.17 -27.80
CA ILE A 929 35.64 3.14 -27.03
C ILE A 929 35.45 4.43 -27.84
N GLU A 930 36.50 4.97 -28.47
CA GLU A 930 36.40 6.14 -29.36
C GLU A 930 35.40 5.91 -30.49
N TYR A 931 35.50 4.76 -31.15
CA TYR A 931 34.63 4.39 -32.26
C TYR A 931 33.17 4.21 -31.80
N ALA A 932 32.92 3.42 -30.76
CA ALA A 932 31.57 3.16 -30.29
C ALA A 932 30.83 4.44 -29.86
N TYR A 933 31.53 5.40 -29.26
CA TYR A 933 30.94 6.66 -28.78
C TYR A 933 30.75 7.71 -29.87
N SER A 934 31.45 7.58 -31.01
CA SER A 934 31.25 8.44 -32.18
C SER A 934 30.18 7.90 -33.13
N HIS A 935 30.00 6.57 -33.19
CA HIS A 935 29.12 5.91 -34.15
C HIS A 935 27.79 5.44 -33.53
N ASN A 936 27.66 5.39 -32.20
CA ASN A 936 26.39 5.14 -31.51
C ASN A 936 25.86 6.41 -30.82
N THR A 937 24.55 6.53 -30.68
CA THR A 937 23.95 7.72 -30.03
C THR A 937 24.09 7.65 -28.51
N PHE A 938 24.92 8.54 -27.97
CA PHE A 938 25.21 8.56 -26.54
C PHE A 938 23.97 8.82 -25.66
N GLY A 939 23.61 7.85 -24.82
CA GLY A 939 22.52 7.91 -23.85
C GLY A 939 21.12 8.04 -24.46
N CYS A 940 20.93 7.60 -25.71
CA CYS A 940 19.62 7.57 -26.37
C CYS A 940 18.58 6.78 -25.58
N GLU A 941 18.99 5.74 -24.85
CA GLU A 941 18.11 4.91 -24.02
C GLU A 941 17.98 5.45 -22.58
N ARG A 942 18.56 6.61 -22.24
CA ARG A 942 18.53 7.19 -20.87
C ARG A 942 18.05 8.64 -20.85
N ARG A 943 17.07 8.97 -21.71
CA ARG A 943 16.62 10.35 -21.99
C ARG A 943 16.05 11.08 -20.77
N ARG A 944 15.32 10.37 -19.91
CA ARG A 944 14.66 10.95 -18.73
C ARG A 944 15.63 11.54 -17.71
N TYR A 945 16.78 10.91 -17.50
CA TYR A 945 17.84 11.43 -16.63
C TYR A 945 18.54 12.64 -17.26
N LYS A 946 18.81 12.61 -18.57
CA LYS A 946 19.52 13.71 -19.28
C LYS A 946 18.70 14.98 -19.39
N SER A 947 17.39 14.89 -19.63
CA SER A 947 16.50 16.06 -19.73
C SER A 947 16.40 16.89 -18.44
N ARG A 948 16.63 16.27 -17.26
CA ARG A 948 16.61 16.94 -15.95
C ARG A 948 17.96 17.44 -15.45
N LYS A 949 19.06 17.08 -16.12
CA LYS A 949 20.42 17.56 -15.81
C LYS A 949 20.73 18.92 -16.46
N LYS A 950 19.85 19.41 -17.34
CA LYS A 950 19.99 20.71 -18.00
C LYS A 950 19.48 21.85 -17.13
#